data_AF-A0A6U2EZG6-F1
#
_entry.id   AF-A0A6U2EZG6-F1
#
_cell.length_a   1.000
_cell.length_b   1.000
_cell.length_c   1.000
_cell.angle_alpha   90.00
_cell.angle_beta   90.00
_cell.angle_gamma   90.00
#
_symmetry.space_group_name_H-M   'P 1'
#
loop_
_entity.id
_entity.type
_entity.pdbx_description
1 polymer ?
#
loop_
_entity_poly.entity_id
_entity_poly.type
_entity_poly.pdbx_seq_one_letter_code
_entity_poly.pdbx_strand_id
1 'polypeptide(L)'
;MTSLLRVLLLALSTALCVAGRNPSCSLKQSPVSSSSATLRMSLRGGAAADVSKMKIGELQSALKARGLPSSGVKSDLAKRLQEHMDQDADNAEMDSMKRPLPLDRTPVDDDAAKRPRSEEEEGTDVHQSRGNQATPVPPSPPKLTAKVLVDSEEGGLVRVLYCFNIKDKLRKAGFSFDKESKAWTFPAQLMADKLQVGSPKHITQEAVLRLVEQEHLMDLDAIPGVSTAAAEADASLVVAVADGMVRVTGNTYPFRDKLRSAGFRWDAASQSWGRPEESVQEALAAAGLPAECTQESVTTMIETTEIVPPQQKNDEAAAPKPPPEILVQGEEVHVTNSYDIKDELRKIGFHWNTETKGWARNAQEVLSLLSLSSPTDITVDALLDAAKAVAPTPPSLTIDGGMVLVRQSYNVKEELKAAGFQWDKDASAWTMPIDSAKTLCGADDESGVTVESVVEASAKILEQNGGAAAKAASPSAPAKQAAEPSIRVVDGQIQVLNSYSVKESLKALSFQWSVEDGVWTHPAADVVALLGVESEAQVTVALLVNAAKNAPAKANVARPEAYVTCTNEDALVFNGYDVKDRLKSLGFRWDGDKGAWTKPLQELLSNLGVEGEENVTMEAILKKCDQAGPPPPRDTSFVQQAQKSPQVVVNDADKTVRVLNSYSVKDDLKELAFQYDQEAKYWYKGIADVKTMLGLSDQSDVTLDLLLAKAEEVRTKGHAIGTEGNVAAFLQRSPSPGRTDTNPGDQLEQLSSMGNSAQGHAALHSPHRTPSAVH
;
A
#
# COMPACT_ATOMS: atom_id res chain seq x y z
N MET A 1 12.09 -71.89 -5.98
CA MET A 1 12.94 -70.71 -5.72
C MET A 1 13.11 -70.53 -4.21
N THR A 2 14.07 -71.20 -3.57
CA THR A 2 14.17 -71.24 -2.09
C THR A 2 15.59 -71.13 -1.53
N SER A 3 16.65 -71.27 -2.34
CA SER A 3 18.03 -71.10 -1.88
C SER A 3 18.53 -69.65 -1.90
N LEU A 4 17.99 -68.80 -2.78
CA LEU A 4 18.41 -67.39 -2.90
C LEU A 4 18.07 -66.54 -1.66
N LEU A 5 16.96 -66.85 -0.97
CA LEU A 5 16.53 -66.10 0.21
C LEU A 5 17.43 -66.32 1.45
N ARG A 6 18.15 -67.44 1.52
CA ARG A 6 19.02 -67.79 2.67
C ARG A 6 20.39 -67.10 2.63
N VAL A 7 20.86 -66.67 1.46
CA VAL A 7 22.15 -65.96 1.33
C VAL A 7 22.01 -64.50 1.75
N LEU A 8 20.91 -63.83 1.37
CA LEU A 8 20.68 -62.42 1.71
C LEU A 8 20.54 -62.18 3.23
N LEU A 9 19.90 -63.11 3.94
CA LEU A 9 19.67 -63.01 5.39
C LEU A 9 20.92 -63.20 6.26
N LEU A 10 22.03 -63.72 5.70
CA LEU A 10 23.30 -63.88 6.42
C LEU A 10 24.24 -62.67 6.33
N ALA A 11 23.98 -61.73 5.41
CA ALA A 11 24.81 -60.54 5.21
C ALA A 11 24.45 -59.34 6.12
N LEU A 12 23.34 -59.42 6.85
CA LEU A 12 22.76 -58.31 7.63
C LEU A 12 22.96 -58.41 9.16
N SER A 13 23.70 -59.42 9.64
CA SER A 13 23.83 -59.74 11.08
C SER A 13 25.22 -59.45 11.68
N THR A 14 26.12 -58.80 10.92
CA THR A 14 27.55 -58.64 11.29
C THR A 14 28.03 -57.19 11.22
N ALA A 15 27.26 -56.26 11.76
CA ALA A 15 27.62 -54.84 11.87
C ALA A 15 27.10 -54.15 13.15
N LEU A 16 27.03 -54.85 14.28
CA LEU A 16 26.64 -54.31 15.58
C LEU A 16 27.54 -54.85 16.70
N CYS A 17 27.83 -53.99 17.68
CA CYS A 17 28.65 -54.22 18.89
C CYS A 17 30.15 -54.48 18.69
N VAL A 18 30.97 -53.47 19.00
CA VAL A 18 32.11 -53.54 19.96
C VAL A 18 32.30 -52.14 20.57
N ALA A 19 32.79 -52.06 21.82
CA ALA A 19 32.62 -50.87 22.66
C ALA A 19 33.85 -49.94 22.77
N GLY A 20 33.57 -48.63 22.70
CA GLY A 20 33.99 -47.57 23.62
C GLY A 20 35.44 -47.41 24.11
N ARG A 21 35.97 -46.17 23.97
CA ARG A 21 36.90 -45.53 24.92
C ARG A 21 36.94 -44.00 24.72
N ASN A 22 37.03 -43.25 25.82
CA ASN A 22 37.27 -41.80 25.79
C ASN A 22 38.72 -41.49 25.41
N PRO A 23 38.94 -40.37 24.70
CA PRO A 23 39.64 -39.21 25.29
C PRO A 23 38.75 -37.93 25.17
N SER A 24 39.09 -36.74 25.68
CA SER A 24 40.41 -36.13 25.89
C SER A 24 40.46 -35.14 27.06
N CYS A 25 41.66 -34.92 27.61
CA CYS A 25 41.97 -33.76 28.44
C CYS A 25 42.23 -32.50 27.60
N SER A 26 42.35 -31.35 28.27
CA SER A 26 42.61 -30.05 27.66
C SER A 26 44.02 -29.90 27.07
N LEU A 27 44.14 -29.05 26.05
CA LEU A 27 45.31 -28.20 25.89
C LEU A 27 44.92 -26.89 25.20
N LYS A 28 45.61 -25.81 25.58
CA LYS A 28 45.40 -24.44 25.07
C LYS A 28 46.27 -24.23 23.83
N GLN A 29 45.79 -23.46 22.85
CA GLN A 29 46.62 -22.50 22.13
C GLN A 29 45.77 -21.47 21.37
N SER A 30 46.24 -20.22 21.36
CA SER A 30 45.62 -19.09 20.68
C SER A 30 46.53 -18.62 19.54
N PRO A 31 46.02 -18.31 18.34
CA PRO A 31 46.71 -17.45 17.39
C PRO A 31 46.38 -15.98 17.67
N VAL A 32 47.37 -15.09 17.57
CA VAL A 32 47.24 -13.65 17.83
C VAL A 32 47.29 -12.85 16.52
N SER A 33 46.42 -11.86 16.45
CA SER A 33 46.39 -10.70 15.53
C SER A 33 47.53 -10.51 14.51
N SER A 34 47.17 -10.37 13.23
CA SER A 34 47.83 -9.43 12.29
C SER A 34 47.03 -9.25 10.99
N SER A 35 46.48 -8.05 10.76
CA SER A 35 46.23 -7.44 9.44
C SER A 35 45.68 -6.01 9.59
N SER A 36 46.59 -5.03 9.76
CA SER A 36 46.26 -3.59 9.74
C SER A 36 47.26 -2.84 8.88
N ALA A 37 46.99 -2.73 7.58
CA ALA A 37 47.77 -1.95 6.63
C ALA A 37 46.90 -1.48 5.45
N THR A 38 47.40 -0.48 4.71
CA THR A 38 46.93 -0.12 3.36
C THR A 38 45.52 0.49 3.24
N LEU A 39 45.30 1.66 3.87
CA LEU A 39 44.36 2.66 3.34
C LEU A 39 44.72 4.10 3.76
N ARG A 40 45.85 4.60 3.23
CA ARG A 40 46.28 6.01 3.34
C ARG A 40 46.90 6.49 2.03
N MET A 41 46.09 7.00 1.11
CA MET A 41 46.45 8.07 0.16
C MET A 41 45.23 8.58 -0.61
N SER A 42 45.36 9.77 -1.23
CA SER A 42 44.39 10.42 -2.13
C SER A 42 43.19 11.15 -1.53
N LEU A 43 43.45 12.11 -0.62
CA LEU A 43 42.66 13.36 -0.52
C LEU A 43 43.61 14.54 -0.31
N ARG A 44 44.04 15.17 -1.41
CA ARG A 44 44.82 16.43 -1.38
C ARG A 44 44.44 17.36 -2.54
N GLY A 45 43.15 17.67 -2.63
CA GLY A 45 42.59 18.68 -3.53
C GLY A 45 41.79 19.70 -2.72
N GLY A 46 42.21 20.97 -2.75
CA GLY A 46 41.66 22.02 -1.89
C GLY A 46 40.35 22.60 -2.42
N ALA A 47 39.22 22.08 -1.94
CA ALA A 47 37.95 22.79 -1.92
C ALA A 47 37.40 22.73 -0.49
N ALA A 48 37.16 23.89 0.13
CA ALA A 48 36.56 23.95 1.46
C ALA A 48 35.11 23.42 1.37
N ALA A 49 34.88 22.21 1.86
CA ALA A 49 33.58 21.57 1.81
C ALA A 49 32.60 22.33 2.71
N ASP A 50 31.56 22.92 2.13
CA ASP A 50 30.57 23.72 2.84
C ASP A 50 29.74 22.83 3.79
N VAL A 51 30.18 22.77 5.04
CA VAL A 51 29.62 21.92 6.10
C VAL A 51 28.14 22.21 6.33
N SER A 52 27.67 23.43 6.05
CA SER A 52 26.25 23.81 6.19
C SER A 52 25.31 23.01 5.27
N LYS A 53 25.81 22.55 4.11
CA LYS A 53 25.03 21.84 3.09
C LYS A 53 24.93 20.34 3.32
N MET A 54 25.83 19.74 4.11
CA MET A 54 25.81 18.30 4.43
C MET A 54 24.50 17.90 5.14
N LYS A 55 24.05 16.66 4.97
CA LYS A 55 22.87 16.10 5.66
C LYS A 55 23.24 15.66 7.09
N ILE A 56 22.24 15.54 7.98
CA ILE A 56 22.49 15.12 9.38
C ILE A 56 23.27 13.79 9.46
N GLY A 57 22.89 12.76 8.69
CA GLY A 57 23.62 11.49 8.68
C GLY A 57 25.06 11.57 8.14
N GLU A 58 25.34 12.53 7.25
CA GLU A 58 26.69 12.78 6.73
C GLU A 58 27.55 13.48 7.79
N LEU A 59 27.00 14.51 8.46
CA LEU A 59 27.62 15.19 9.60
C LEU A 59 27.90 14.22 10.76
N GLN A 60 26.94 13.38 11.13
CA GLN A 60 27.10 12.37 12.20
C GLN A 60 28.20 11.36 11.88
N SER A 61 28.30 10.91 10.63
CA SER A 61 29.37 10.03 10.17
C SER A 61 30.74 10.72 10.17
N ALA A 62 30.83 11.97 9.72
CA ALA A 62 32.07 12.74 9.67
C ALA A 62 32.60 13.15 11.06
N LEU A 63 31.70 13.38 12.02
CA LEU A 63 32.02 13.56 13.44
C LEU A 63 32.50 12.24 14.06
N LYS A 64 31.74 11.14 13.86
CA LYS A 64 32.10 9.83 14.40
C LYS A 64 33.45 9.32 13.86
N ALA A 65 33.79 9.61 12.61
CA ALA A 65 35.10 9.31 12.02
C ALA A 65 36.27 10.09 12.67
N ARG A 66 35.98 11.24 13.31
CA ARG A 66 36.93 12.02 14.13
C ARG A 66 36.84 11.72 15.63
N GLY A 67 36.01 10.75 16.06
CA GLY A 67 35.77 10.46 17.47
C GLY A 67 34.93 11.50 18.22
N LEU A 68 34.31 12.46 17.51
CA LEU A 68 33.50 13.52 18.10
C LEU A 68 32.07 13.06 18.41
N PRO A 69 31.39 13.67 19.41
CA PRO A 69 30.00 13.36 19.73
C PRO A 69 29.06 13.59 18.53
N SER A 70 28.41 12.53 18.05
CA SER A 70 27.52 12.54 16.90
C SER A 70 26.04 12.79 17.25
N SER A 71 25.76 13.36 18.43
CA SER A 71 24.42 13.74 18.91
C SER A 71 24.23 15.27 18.95
N GLY A 72 23.03 15.75 18.67
CA GLY A 72 22.69 17.18 18.59
C GLY A 72 21.73 17.50 17.43
N VAL A 73 21.34 18.76 17.29
CA VAL A 73 20.64 19.27 16.10
C VAL A 73 21.63 19.62 14.99
N LYS A 74 21.14 19.83 13.76
CA LYS A 74 22.00 20.01 12.56
C LYS A 74 23.03 21.14 12.73
N SER A 75 22.62 22.26 13.31
CA SER A 75 23.47 23.42 13.64
C SER A 75 24.71 23.01 14.41
N ASP A 76 24.53 22.24 15.49
CA ASP A 76 25.57 21.94 16.46
C ASP A 76 26.53 20.88 15.91
N LEU A 77 26.00 19.94 15.11
CA LEU A 77 26.78 18.93 14.40
C LEU A 77 27.64 19.57 13.30
N ALA A 78 27.07 20.53 12.55
CA ALA A 78 27.82 21.30 11.56
C ALA A 78 28.89 22.18 12.21
N LYS A 79 28.53 22.89 13.30
CA LYS A 79 29.44 23.74 14.07
C LYS A 79 30.62 22.94 14.65
N ARG A 80 30.38 21.83 15.36
CA ARG A 80 31.45 20.96 15.89
C ARG A 80 32.37 20.40 14.80
N LEU A 81 31.82 20.10 13.62
CA LEU A 81 32.62 19.57 12.52
C LEU A 81 33.50 20.67 11.88
N GLN A 82 32.98 21.89 11.79
CA GLN A 82 33.74 23.06 11.35
C GLN A 82 34.84 23.43 12.36
N GLU A 83 34.50 23.57 13.65
CA GLU A 83 35.44 23.93 14.73
C GLU A 83 36.64 22.96 14.80
N HIS A 84 36.43 21.65 14.56
CA HIS A 84 37.52 20.68 14.49
C HIS A 84 38.33 20.79 13.17
N MET A 85 37.68 21.09 12.04
CA MET A 85 38.41 21.31 10.77
C MET A 85 39.27 22.58 10.81
N ASP A 86 38.84 23.59 11.55
CA ASP A 86 39.62 24.81 11.79
C ASP A 86 40.81 24.51 12.74
N GLN A 87 40.58 23.77 13.83
CA GLN A 87 41.66 23.29 14.72
C GLN A 87 42.66 22.34 14.03
N ASP A 88 42.21 21.50 13.09
CA ASP A 88 43.09 20.65 12.27
C ASP A 88 44.05 21.52 11.41
N ALA A 89 43.62 22.71 10.97
CA ALA A 89 44.43 23.63 10.20
C ALA A 89 45.48 24.37 11.06
N ASP A 90 45.06 24.94 12.20
CA ASP A 90 45.96 25.66 13.13
C ASP A 90 47.10 24.75 13.63
N ASN A 91 46.78 23.50 13.98
CA ASN A 91 47.79 22.52 14.41
C ASN A 91 48.78 22.14 13.30
N ALA A 92 48.32 22.08 12.05
CA ALA A 92 49.18 21.78 10.90
C ALA A 92 50.18 22.92 10.60
N GLU A 93 49.83 24.18 10.89
CA GLU A 93 50.76 25.30 10.77
C GLU A 93 51.84 25.27 11.87
N MET A 94 51.48 24.97 13.13
CA MET A 94 52.45 24.88 14.23
C MET A 94 53.50 23.76 14.04
N ASP A 95 53.12 22.58 13.55
CA ASP A 95 54.08 21.47 13.34
C ASP A 95 55.08 21.77 12.20
N SER A 96 54.74 22.68 11.29
CA SER A 96 55.63 23.11 10.21
C SER A 96 56.86 23.89 10.71
N MET A 97 56.72 24.66 11.79
CA MET A 97 57.78 25.53 12.32
C MET A 97 58.86 24.81 13.15
N LYS A 98 58.70 23.50 13.42
CA LYS A 98 59.52 22.78 14.42
C LYS A 98 60.55 21.79 13.88
N ARG A 99 60.74 21.70 12.56
CA ARG A 99 61.66 20.73 11.93
C ARG A 99 63.07 21.31 11.68
N PRO A 100 64.13 20.84 12.35
CA PRO A 100 65.50 21.30 12.09
C PRO A 100 66.03 20.84 10.72
N LEU A 101 66.93 21.62 10.13
CA LEU A 101 67.61 21.29 8.88
C LEU A 101 68.69 20.20 9.10
N PRO A 102 68.78 19.17 8.24
CA PRO A 102 69.82 18.14 8.33
C PRO A 102 71.14 18.62 7.69
N LEU A 103 72.27 18.20 8.28
CA LEU A 103 73.62 18.44 7.75
C LEU A 103 74.22 17.15 7.14
N ASP A 104 74.60 17.27 5.87
CA ASP A 104 75.77 16.68 5.20
C ASP A 104 76.57 15.57 5.93
N ARG A 105 76.63 14.34 5.37
CA ARG A 105 77.89 13.70 4.87
C ARG A 105 77.81 12.25 4.34
N THR A 106 78.16 12.11 3.05
CA THR A 106 79.07 11.13 2.38
C THR A 106 79.02 9.59 2.61
N PRO A 107 79.46 8.77 1.62
CA PRO A 107 79.26 7.30 1.58
C PRO A 107 80.53 6.44 1.86
N VAL A 108 80.34 5.11 1.95
CA VAL A 108 81.36 4.04 1.78
C VAL A 108 80.68 2.82 1.09
N ASP A 109 81.47 2.00 0.40
CA ASP A 109 81.09 0.91 -0.53
C ASP A 109 80.89 -0.50 0.11
N ASP A 110 81.00 -1.55 -0.74
CA ASP A 110 81.09 -3.02 -0.52
C ASP A 110 79.80 -3.84 -0.27
N ASP A 111 79.64 -5.08 -0.78
CA ASP A 111 80.12 -5.73 -2.03
C ASP A 111 79.23 -6.98 -2.34
N ALA A 112 79.51 -7.70 -3.44
CA ALA A 112 79.04 -9.00 -3.96
C ALA A 112 78.37 -10.01 -2.97
N ALA A 113 77.49 -10.95 -3.39
CA ALA A 113 77.64 -11.81 -4.58
C ALA A 113 76.44 -12.72 -4.94
N LYS A 114 76.41 -13.18 -6.21
CA LYS A 114 76.03 -14.53 -6.75
C LYS A 114 74.57 -15.09 -6.69
N ARG A 115 74.06 -15.32 -7.91
CA ARG A 115 73.10 -16.36 -8.45
C ARG A 115 73.61 -17.82 -8.22
N PRO A 116 72.91 -18.95 -8.58
CA PRO A 116 71.74 -19.19 -9.49
C PRO A 116 70.52 -19.88 -8.80
N ARG A 117 69.35 -20.20 -9.39
CA ARG A 117 68.83 -20.61 -10.74
C ARG A 117 68.90 -22.12 -11.09
N SER A 118 67.73 -22.76 -11.05
CA SER A 118 67.23 -23.86 -11.90
C SER A 118 65.66 -23.85 -11.79
N GLU A 119 64.78 -24.48 -12.60
CA GLU A 119 64.85 -25.55 -13.63
C GLU A 119 65.00 -26.99 -13.05
N GLU A 120 64.38 -28.07 -13.57
CA GLU A 120 63.38 -28.27 -14.65
C GLU A 120 62.46 -29.50 -14.33
N GLU A 121 61.88 -30.17 -15.34
CA GLU A 121 61.05 -31.43 -15.30
C GLU A 121 59.61 -31.33 -14.70
N GLU A 122 58.49 -31.88 -15.20
CA GLU A 122 58.06 -32.78 -16.32
C GLU A 122 57.44 -34.13 -15.88
N GLY A 123 56.27 -34.49 -16.44
CA GLY A 123 55.55 -35.77 -16.26
C GLY A 123 54.65 -35.84 -15.00
N THR A 124 53.49 -36.51 -14.97
CA THR A 124 52.91 -37.54 -15.86
C THR A 124 51.36 -37.52 -15.88
N ASP A 125 50.75 -38.22 -16.84
CA ASP A 125 49.31 -38.46 -17.01
C ASP A 125 48.76 -39.59 -16.11
N VAL A 126 47.46 -39.58 -15.74
CA VAL A 126 46.60 -40.75 -15.42
C VAL A 126 45.14 -40.36 -15.10
N HIS A 127 44.23 -41.31 -15.35
CA HIS A 127 42.76 -41.19 -15.38
C HIS A 127 42.00 -41.20 -14.01
N GLN A 128 40.82 -40.55 -14.06
CA GLN A 128 39.51 -40.95 -13.49
C GLN A 128 39.09 -40.68 -12.01
N SER A 129 37.83 -40.21 -11.93
CA SER A 129 36.75 -40.57 -10.98
C SER A 129 36.55 -39.86 -9.62
N ARG A 130 35.50 -39.02 -9.63
CA ARG A 130 34.39 -38.93 -8.63
C ARG A 130 34.67 -38.41 -7.22
N GLY A 131 34.00 -37.31 -6.84
CA GLY A 131 33.95 -36.84 -5.45
C GLY A 131 33.05 -35.62 -5.21
N ASN A 132 31.73 -35.81 -5.10
CA ASN A 132 30.81 -34.73 -4.69
C ASN A 132 31.05 -34.37 -3.22
N GLN A 133 31.68 -33.23 -2.93
CA GLN A 133 31.63 -32.62 -1.60
C GLN A 133 30.48 -31.60 -1.56
N ALA A 134 29.55 -31.79 -0.61
CA ALA A 134 28.48 -30.83 -0.38
C ALA A 134 29.01 -29.65 0.43
N THR A 135 28.99 -28.45 -0.15
CA THR A 135 29.24 -27.21 0.60
C THR A 135 28.12 -26.97 1.61
N PRO A 136 28.42 -26.63 2.87
CA PRO A 136 27.39 -26.40 3.88
C PRO A 136 26.52 -25.19 3.53
N VAL A 137 25.20 -25.38 3.51
CA VAL A 137 24.22 -24.31 3.25
C VAL A 137 24.27 -23.29 4.39
N PRO A 138 24.39 -21.97 4.11
CA PRO A 138 24.32 -20.95 5.14
C PRO A 138 22.92 -20.91 5.76
N PRO A 139 22.77 -20.88 7.10
CA PRO A 139 21.46 -20.82 7.74
C PRO A 139 20.72 -19.54 7.37
N SER A 140 19.43 -19.67 7.08
CA SER A 140 18.56 -18.54 6.74
C SER A 140 18.43 -17.56 7.92
N PRO A 141 18.27 -16.24 7.65
CA PRO A 141 18.25 -15.24 8.69
C PRO A 141 17.05 -15.46 9.64
N PRO A 142 17.28 -15.55 10.97
CA PRO A 142 16.20 -15.82 11.92
C PRO A 142 15.19 -14.68 11.95
N LYS A 143 13.90 -15.03 12.13
CA LYS A 143 12.85 -14.04 12.43
C LYS A 143 13.28 -13.25 13.68
N LEU A 144 13.32 -11.92 13.58
CA LEU A 144 13.68 -11.04 14.68
C LEU A 144 12.59 -11.10 15.78
N THR A 145 12.79 -11.98 16.75
CA THR A 145 12.06 -11.96 18.02
C THR A 145 12.54 -10.79 18.89
N ALA A 146 11.67 -10.30 19.77
CA ALA A 146 12.07 -9.32 20.77
C ALA A 146 13.22 -9.91 21.62
N LYS A 147 14.29 -9.14 21.83
CA LYS A 147 15.45 -9.58 22.61
C LYS A 147 15.52 -8.81 23.93
N VAL A 148 15.52 -9.53 25.04
CA VAL A 148 15.70 -8.97 26.38
C VAL A 148 17.19 -9.03 26.74
N LEU A 149 17.72 -7.92 27.26
CA LEU A 149 19.03 -7.83 27.88
C LEU A 149 18.83 -7.39 29.33
N VAL A 150 19.43 -8.10 30.28
CA VAL A 150 19.34 -7.76 31.71
C VAL A 150 20.71 -7.28 32.16
N ASP A 151 20.81 -5.99 32.45
CA ASP A 151 21.97 -5.45 33.13
C ASP A 151 21.99 -5.96 34.57
N SER A 152 23.12 -6.51 35.01
CA SER A 152 23.23 -7.34 36.23
C SER A 152 23.98 -6.68 37.38
N GLU A 153 24.32 -5.40 37.22
CA GLU A 153 24.92 -4.53 38.23
C GLU A 153 23.84 -3.90 39.13
N GLU A 154 24.21 -3.39 40.30
CA GLU A 154 23.26 -2.73 41.21
C GLU A 154 22.78 -1.41 40.58
N GLY A 155 21.46 -1.28 40.39
CA GLY A 155 20.86 -0.19 39.61
C GLY A 155 20.74 -0.47 38.10
N GLY A 156 21.07 -1.69 37.64
CA GLY A 156 20.97 -2.09 36.23
C GLY A 156 19.55 -1.97 35.63
N LEU A 157 19.48 -1.98 34.30
CA LEU A 157 18.23 -1.88 33.52
C LEU A 157 17.95 -3.17 32.72
N VAL A 158 16.69 -3.62 32.76
CA VAL A 158 16.16 -4.58 31.78
C VAL A 158 15.83 -3.82 30.52
N ARG A 159 16.46 -4.18 29.39
CA ARG A 159 16.31 -3.51 28.08
C ARG A 159 15.69 -4.48 27.07
N VAL A 160 14.59 -4.08 26.44
CA VAL A 160 13.90 -4.87 25.39
C VAL A 160 14.12 -4.23 24.02
N LEU A 161 14.69 -5.01 23.10
CA LEU A 161 15.05 -4.63 21.74
C LEU A 161 14.16 -5.31 20.70
N TYR A 162 14.08 -4.72 19.49
CA TYR A 162 13.36 -5.25 18.31
C TYR A 162 11.85 -5.46 18.47
N CYS A 163 11.26 -4.88 19.51
CA CYS A 163 9.93 -5.19 20.03
C CYS A 163 8.78 -4.29 19.48
N PHE A 164 8.85 -3.91 18.20
CA PHE A 164 7.88 -2.98 17.57
C PHE A 164 6.41 -3.45 17.66
N ASN A 165 6.18 -4.77 17.67
CA ASN A 165 4.87 -5.42 17.79
C ASN A 165 4.30 -5.44 19.22
N ILE A 166 5.12 -5.21 20.25
CA ILE A 166 4.70 -5.21 21.67
C ILE A 166 5.00 -3.88 22.39
N LYS A 167 5.43 -2.84 21.67
CA LYS A 167 5.83 -1.52 22.20
C LYS A 167 4.78 -0.91 23.16
N ASP A 168 3.49 -1.07 22.86
CA ASP A 168 2.42 -0.48 23.66
C ASP A 168 2.03 -1.35 24.86
N LYS A 169 2.28 -2.68 24.80
CA LYS A 169 2.26 -3.56 25.99
C LYS A 169 3.40 -3.22 26.94
N LEU A 170 4.62 -3.00 26.40
CA LEU A 170 5.79 -2.57 27.19
C LEU A 170 5.53 -1.23 27.90
N ARG A 171 4.93 -0.24 27.22
CA ARG A 171 4.52 1.01 27.87
C ARG A 171 3.51 0.77 29.00
N LYS A 172 2.49 -0.07 28.79
CA LYS A 172 1.52 -0.43 29.85
C LYS A 172 2.18 -1.11 31.05
N ALA A 173 3.18 -1.96 30.82
CA ALA A 173 3.94 -2.62 31.89
C ALA A 173 4.92 -1.70 32.65
N GLY A 174 4.98 -0.41 32.28
CA GLY A 174 5.79 0.62 32.93
C GLY A 174 7.19 0.82 32.33
N PHE A 175 7.52 0.21 31.18
CA PHE A 175 8.80 0.47 30.51
C PHE A 175 8.81 1.87 29.90
N SER A 176 9.90 2.61 30.10
CA SER A 176 10.21 3.83 29.36
C SER A 176 10.94 3.49 28.04
N PHE A 177 10.95 4.40 27.06
CA PHE A 177 11.73 4.20 25.83
C PHE A 177 13.01 5.04 25.86
N ASP A 178 14.16 4.37 26.00
CA ASP A 178 15.46 5.01 25.89
C ASP A 178 15.80 5.25 24.41
N LYS A 179 15.97 6.53 24.08
CA LYS A 179 16.32 7.02 22.74
C LYS A 179 17.78 6.73 22.35
N GLU A 180 18.68 6.56 23.32
CA GLU A 180 20.11 6.34 23.07
C GLU A 180 20.40 4.87 22.75
N SER A 181 20.00 3.93 23.61
CA SER A 181 20.09 2.49 23.31
C SER A 181 19.00 1.97 22.36
N LYS A 182 17.98 2.80 22.06
CA LYS A 182 16.81 2.46 21.22
C LYS A 182 16.03 1.25 21.73
N ALA A 183 15.96 1.12 23.06
CA ALA A 183 15.35 0.01 23.76
C ALA A 183 14.24 0.49 24.69
N TRP A 184 13.32 -0.41 25.03
CA TRP A 184 12.40 -0.18 26.16
C TRP A 184 13.10 -0.61 27.45
N THR A 185 13.18 0.28 28.44
CA THR A 185 13.97 0.11 29.66
C THR A 185 13.10 0.09 30.92
N PHE A 186 13.45 -0.76 31.88
CA PHE A 186 12.81 -0.84 33.20
C PHE A 186 13.86 -1.15 34.28
N PRO A 187 13.80 -0.59 35.50
CA PRO A 187 14.77 -0.88 36.57
C PRO A 187 14.81 -2.36 36.93
N ALA A 188 15.99 -2.98 36.88
CA ALA A 188 16.11 -4.43 36.98
C ALA A 188 15.72 -4.97 38.36
N GLN A 189 15.93 -4.21 39.44
CA GLN A 189 15.44 -4.61 40.76
C GLN A 189 13.91 -4.65 40.81
N LEU A 190 13.22 -3.59 40.34
CA LEU A 190 11.75 -3.56 40.30
C LEU A 190 11.17 -4.66 39.37
N MET A 191 11.88 -5.05 38.32
CA MET A 191 11.49 -6.19 37.47
C MET A 191 11.72 -7.52 38.18
N ALA A 192 12.79 -7.66 38.98
CA ALA A 192 13.02 -8.82 39.82
C ALA A 192 11.90 -8.99 40.86
N ASP A 193 11.52 -7.88 41.51
CA ASP A 193 10.44 -7.83 42.49
C ASP A 193 9.07 -8.14 41.84
N LYS A 194 8.73 -7.51 40.69
CA LYS A 194 7.52 -7.82 39.90
C LYS A 194 7.43 -9.29 39.50
N LEU A 195 8.55 -9.90 39.10
CA LEU A 195 8.63 -11.32 38.71
C LEU A 195 8.79 -12.28 39.89
N GLN A 196 8.87 -11.77 41.13
CA GLN A 196 9.12 -12.53 42.36
C GLN A 196 10.42 -13.36 42.32
N VAL A 197 11.42 -12.92 41.54
CA VAL A 197 12.74 -13.55 41.48
C VAL A 197 13.71 -12.80 42.38
N GLY A 198 14.28 -13.47 43.39
CA GLY A 198 15.09 -12.84 44.46
C GLY A 198 16.44 -12.24 44.04
N SER A 199 16.70 -12.02 42.75
CA SER A 199 17.82 -11.24 42.23
C SER A 199 17.59 -10.90 40.75
N PRO A 200 17.98 -9.70 40.26
CA PRO A 200 17.99 -9.37 38.84
C PRO A 200 18.67 -10.41 37.93
N LYS A 201 19.69 -11.11 38.45
CA LYS A 201 20.43 -12.17 37.74
C LYS A 201 19.59 -13.40 37.37
N HIS A 202 18.36 -13.51 37.89
CA HIS A 202 17.42 -14.58 37.59
C HIS A 202 16.28 -14.15 36.65
N ILE A 203 16.28 -12.91 36.15
CA ILE A 203 15.29 -12.43 35.17
C ILE A 203 15.58 -13.09 33.82
N THR A 204 14.68 -13.96 33.35
CA THR A 204 14.77 -14.55 32.00
C THR A 204 13.97 -13.75 30.97
N GLN A 205 14.31 -13.91 29.69
CA GLN A 205 13.56 -13.29 28.60
C GLN A 205 12.10 -13.74 28.59
N GLU A 206 11.84 -15.02 28.86
CA GLU A 206 10.51 -15.61 28.87
C GLU A 206 9.65 -15.07 30.03
N ALA A 207 10.26 -14.80 31.19
CA ALA A 207 9.57 -14.22 32.33
C ALA A 207 9.12 -12.78 32.04
N VAL A 208 10.02 -11.94 31.49
CA VAL A 208 9.70 -10.56 31.10
C VAL A 208 8.61 -10.53 30.02
N LEU A 209 8.71 -11.36 28.99
CA LEU A 209 7.72 -11.40 27.91
C LEU A 209 6.35 -11.88 28.42
N ARG A 210 6.30 -12.90 29.30
CA ARG A 210 5.04 -13.35 29.92
C ARG A 210 4.39 -12.26 30.77
N LEU A 211 5.14 -11.51 31.57
CA LEU A 211 4.58 -10.41 32.38
C LEU A 211 4.00 -9.30 31.48
N VAL A 212 4.71 -8.95 30.40
CA VAL A 212 4.23 -7.98 29.39
C VAL A 212 2.98 -8.49 28.62
N GLU A 213 2.73 -9.79 28.61
CA GLU A 213 1.50 -10.37 28.06
C GLU A 213 0.38 -10.52 29.11
N GLN A 214 0.70 -10.77 30.38
CA GLN A 214 -0.27 -10.89 31.47
C GLN A 214 -0.80 -9.55 31.98
N GLU A 215 0.03 -8.49 32.05
CA GLU A 215 -0.44 -7.13 32.40
C GLU A 215 -1.33 -6.49 31.31
N HIS A 216 -1.64 -7.21 30.22
CA HIS A 216 -2.73 -6.86 29.32
C HIS A 216 -4.12 -7.26 29.87
N LEU A 217 -4.20 -8.27 30.76
CA LEU A 217 -5.44 -8.91 31.21
C LEU A 217 -5.98 -8.41 32.56
N MET A 218 -5.33 -7.43 33.21
CA MET A 218 -5.78 -6.90 34.50
C MET A 218 -5.88 -5.38 34.45
N ASP A 219 -7.06 -4.85 34.80
CA ASP A 219 -7.24 -3.42 35.05
C ASP A 219 -6.49 -3.01 36.33
N LEU A 220 -5.79 -1.86 36.26
CA LEU A 220 -4.73 -1.50 37.20
C LEU A 220 -5.20 -0.74 38.45
N ASP A 221 -6.49 -0.41 38.55
CA ASP A 221 -7.07 0.43 39.61
C ASP A 221 -7.18 -0.25 41.00
N ALA A 222 -6.59 -1.45 41.16
CA ALA A 222 -6.83 -2.34 42.30
C ALA A 222 -5.63 -2.55 43.26
N ILE A 223 -4.52 -1.81 43.12
CA ILE A 223 -3.30 -2.01 43.94
C ILE A 223 -3.02 -0.82 44.87
N PRO A 224 -3.43 -0.86 46.16
CA PRO A 224 -3.07 0.16 47.14
C PRO A 224 -1.64 -0.05 47.68
N GLY A 225 -0.79 0.97 47.58
CA GLY A 225 0.46 1.06 48.37
C GLY A 225 1.75 1.43 47.63
N VAL A 226 1.78 1.39 46.29
CA VAL A 226 2.94 1.85 45.52
C VAL A 226 2.80 3.35 45.22
N SER A 227 3.51 4.19 45.97
CA SER A 227 3.48 5.64 45.75
C SER A 227 4.31 6.05 44.52
N THR A 228 3.68 6.73 43.57
CA THR A 228 4.28 7.24 42.31
C THR A 228 5.06 8.55 42.47
N ALA A 229 5.07 9.13 43.67
CA ALA A 229 5.48 10.52 43.93
C ALA A 229 6.92 10.91 43.52
N ALA A 230 7.79 9.94 43.22
CA ALA A 230 9.16 10.18 42.74
C ALA A 230 9.26 10.45 41.23
N ALA A 231 8.19 10.26 40.45
CA ALA A 231 8.20 10.40 38.98
C ALA A 231 7.34 11.55 38.43
N GLU A 232 6.51 12.18 39.26
CA GLU A 232 5.54 13.21 38.83
C GLU A 232 6.10 14.65 38.92
N ALA A 233 7.26 14.84 39.55
CA ALA A 233 7.78 16.14 39.97
C ALA A 233 8.10 17.15 38.84
N ASP A 234 8.38 16.69 37.61
CA ASP A 234 8.77 17.53 36.46
C ASP A 234 7.79 17.42 35.27
N ALA A 235 6.57 16.93 35.49
CA ALA A 235 5.56 16.79 34.44
C ALA A 235 4.83 18.11 34.06
N SER A 236 5.34 19.27 34.48
CA SER A 236 4.66 20.56 34.30
C SER A 236 4.61 21.01 32.83
N LEU A 237 3.48 21.61 32.45
CA LEU A 237 3.33 22.33 31.19
C LEU A 237 3.85 23.76 31.37
N VAL A 238 4.87 24.13 30.60
CA VAL A 238 5.43 25.50 30.60
C VAL A 238 4.76 26.28 29.47
N VAL A 239 3.95 27.27 29.86
CA VAL A 239 3.23 28.18 28.94
C VAL A 239 4.00 29.49 28.86
N ALA A 240 4.31 29.94 27.65
CA ALA A 240 4.93 31.23 27.39
C ALA A 240 4.16 31.99 26.29
N VAL A 241 3.98 33.29 26.47
CA VAL A 241 3.39 34.19 25.47
C VAL A 241 4.53 34.96 24.81
N ALA A 242 4.69 34.81 23.50
CA ALA A 242 5.73 35.48 22.71
C ALA A 242 5.26 35.67 21.26
N ASP A 243 5.60 36.81 20.66
CA ASP A 243 5.30 37.13 19.25
C ASP A 243 3.81 37.00 18.87
N GLY A 244 2.90 37.31 19.81
CA GLY A 244 1.44 37.15 19.62
C GLY A 244 0.97 35.69 19.58
N MET A 245 1.80 34.74 20.05
CA MET A 245 1.52 33.31 20.09
C MET A 245 1.69 32.78 21.51
N VAL A 246 0.68 32.04 22.00
CA VAL A 246 0.80 31.24 23.22
C VAL A 246 1.45 29.91 22.84
N ARG A 247 2.61 29.63 23.44
CA ARG A 247 3.40 28.42 23.21
C ARG A 247 3.43 27.55 24.48
N VAL A 248 3.03 26.29 24.33
CA VAL A 248 3.06 25.28 25.40
C VAL A 248 4.21 24.30 25.15
N THR A 249 5.04 24.12 26.17
CA THR A 249 6.26 23.30 26.18
C THR A 249 6.32 22.42 27.44
N GLY A 250 7.37 21.62 27.61
CA GLY A 250 7.46 20.62 28.68
C GLY A 250 6.89 19.27 28.26
N ASN A 251 6.39 18.47 29.22
CA ASN A 251 5.87 17.13 28.98
C ASN A 251 4.46 17.15 28.33
N THR A 252 4.38 17.58 27.07
CA THR A 252 3.12 17.76 26.33
C THR A 252 2.50 16.45 25.82
N TYR A 253 3.10 15.29 26.07
CA TYR A 253 2.62 14.01 25.52
C TYR A 253 1.28 13.53 26.13
N PRO A 254 1.05 13.56 27.47
CA PRO A 254 -0.25 13.19 28.05
C PRO A 254 -1.39 14.13 27.59
N PHE A 255 -1.06 15.40 27.34
CA PHE A 255 -1.99 16.45 26.93
C PHE A 255 -2.13 16.59 25.41
N ARG A 256 -1.45 15.75 24.61
CA ARG A 256 -1.29 15.93 23.15
C ARG A 256 -2.60 16.11 22.38
N ASP A 257 -3.62 15.33 22.72
CA ASP A 257 -4.89 15.38 22.01
C ASP A 257 -5.83 16.45 22.60
N LYS A 258 -5.74 16.73 23.93
CA LYS A 258 -6.34 17.93 24.56
C LYS A 258 -5.85 19.22 23.90
N LEU A 259 -4.54 19.37 23.73
CA LEU A 259 -3.89 20.49 23.04
C LEU A 259 -4.39 20.64 21.58
N ARG A 260 -4.59 19.54 20.85
CA ARG A 260 -5.13 19.59 19.48
C ARG A 260 -6.59 20.05 19.46
N SER A 261 -7.43 19.53 20.37
CA SER A 261 -8.83 19.93 20.53
C SER A 261 -8.96 21.39 20.97
N ALA A 262 -8.11 21.85 21.88
CA ALA A 262 -7.93 23.25 22.27
C ALA A 262 -7.28 24.14 21.17
N GLY A 263 -7.32 23.72 19.91
CA GLY A 263 -6.91 24.50 18.75
C GLY A 263 -5.40 24.64 18.50
N PHE A 264 -4.53 24.20 19.41
CA PHE A 264 -3.08 24.33 19.23
C PHE A 264 -2.55 23.48 18.07
N ARG A 265 -1.43 23.91 17.50
CA ARG A 265 -0.71 23.22 16.42
C ARG A 265 0.75 22.98 16.83
N TRP A 266 1.30 21.83 16.48
CA TRP A 266 2.70 21.51 16.77
C TRP A 266 3.64 22.26 15.83
N ASP A 267 4.43 23.18 16.38
CA ASP A 267 5.53 23.85 15.70
C ASP A 267 6.80 23.00 15.85
N ALA A 268 7.27 22.45 14.72
CA ALA A 268 8.44 21.58 14.69
C ALA A 268 9.78 22.34 14.77
N ALA A 269 9.79 23.67 14.57
CA ALA A 269 10.99 24.48 14.68
C ALA A 269 11.28 24.84 16.15
N SER A 270 10.25 25.23 16.90
CA SER A 270 10.35 25.52 18.34
C SER A 270 10.17 24.31 19.26
N GLN A 271 9.65 23.19 18.73
CA GLN A 271 9.20 22.03 19.51
C GLN A 271 8.15 22.38 20.57
N SER A 272 7.21 23.26 20.21
CA SER A 272 6.11 23.73 21.08
C SER A 272 4.75 23.56 20.42
N TRP A 273 3.69 23.45 21.23
CA TRP A 273 2.32 23.63 20.74
C TRP A 273 1.97 25.13 20.72
N GLY A 274 1.70 25.69 19.55
CA GLY A 274 1.37 27.11 19.38
C GLY A 274 -0.10 27.35 19.01
N ARG A 275 -0.68 28.43 19.53
CA ARG A 275 -1.97 29.02 19.08
C ARG A 275 -1.85 30.56 19.15
N PRO A 276 -2.45 31.33 18.22
CA PRO A 276 -2.46 32.79 18.31
C PRO A 276 -3.09 33.26 19.61
N GLU A 277 -2.55 34.32 20.20
CA GLU A 277 -2.96 34.80 21.53
C GLU A 277 -4.43 35.22 21.56
N GLU A 278 -4.88 36.02 20.59
CA GLU A 278 -6.29 36.41 20.43
C GLU A 278 -7.23 35.19 20.43
N SER A 279 -6.85 34.11 19.74
CA SER A 279 -7.62 32.87 19.69
C SER A 279 -7.56 32.07 21.00
N VAL A 280 -6.56 32.25 21.85
CA VAL A 280 -6.53 31.68 23.21
C VAL A 280 -7.37 32.53 24.16
N GLN A 281 -7.30 33.86 24.07
CA GLN A 281 -8.16 34.77 24.83
C GLN A 281 -9.65 34.51 24.55
N GLU A 282 -10.02 34.31 23.28
CA GLU A 282 -11.38 33.88 22.87
C GLU A 282 -11.78 32.53 23.49
N ALA A 283 -10.89 31.55 23.48
CA ALA A 283 -11.17 30.22 24.04
C ALA A 283 -11.26 30.22 25.58
N LEU A 284 -10.46 31.06 26.25
CA LEU A 284 -10.54 31.30 27.70
C LEU A 284 -11.88 31.95 28.05
N ALA A 285 -12.30 32.98 27.32
CA ALA A 285 -13.59 33.63 27.50
C ALA A 285 -14.77 32.67 27.27
N ALA A 286 -14.70 31.83 26.23
CA ALA A 286 -15.69 30.78 25.95
C ALA A 286 -15.76 29.69 27.05
N ALA A 287 -14.63 29.42 27.71
CA ALA A 287 -14.55 28.51 28.86
C ALA A 287 -14.93 29.18 30.21
N GLY A 288 -15.27 30.48 30.22
CA GLY A 288 -15.56 31.23 31.45
C GLY A 288 -14.34 31.54 32.31
N LEU A 289 -13.13 31.39 31.76
CA LEU A 289 -11.86 31.67 32.44
C LEU A 289 -11.41 33.13 32.21
N PRO A 290 -10.49 33.67 33.04
CA PRO A 290 -9.91 34.99 32.82
C PRO A 290 -9.24 35.08 31.43
N ALA A 291 -9.49 36.17 30.70
CA ALA A 291 -8.92 36.37 29.37
C ALA A 291 -7.38 36.54 29.37
N GLU A 292 -6.77 36.83 30.52
CA GLU A 292 -5.32 36.87 30.67
C GLU A 292 -4.72 35.48 30.44
N CYS A 293 -3.82 35.38 29.45
CA CYS A 293 -3.16 34.14 29.02
C CYS A 293 -2.06 33.67 30.00
N THR A 294 -2.39 33.56 31.29
CA THR A 294 -1.51 33.04 32.33
C THR A 294 -1.27 31.53 32.17
N GLN A 295 -0.20 31.02 32.77
CA GLN A 295 0.08 29.58 32.80
C GLN A 295 -1.05 28.77 33.46
N GLU A 296 -1.67 29.31 34.52
CA GLU A 296 -2.79 28.69 35.21
C GLU A 296 -4.06 28.68 34.35
N SER A 297 -4.42 29.82 33.74
CA SER A 297 -5.57 29.95 32.84
C SER A 297 -5.47 28.96 31.66
N VAL A 298 -4.31 28.92 31.01
CA VAL A 298 -4.09 28.08 29.82
C VAL A 298 -3.99 26.59 30.19
N THR A 299 -3.37 26.25 31.32
CA THR A 299 -3.33 24.84 31.79
C THR A 299 -4.74 24.37 32.16
N THR A 300 -5.50 25.17 32.92
CA THR A 300 -6.89 24.89 33.25
C THR A 300 -7.73 24.69 31.99
N MET A 301 -7.59 25.57 30.99
CA MET A 301 -8.29 25.43 29.70
C MET A 301 -7.92 24.13 28.97
N ILE A 302 -6.65 23.73 28.96
CA ILE A 302 -6.22 22.46 28.35
C ILE A 302 -6.81 21.27 29.12
N GLU A 303 -6.89 21.36 30.45
CA GLU A 303 -7.43 20.31 31.30
C GLU A 303 -8.96 20.19 31.24
N THR A 304 -9.69 21.30 31.22
CA THR A 304 -11.15 21.35 31.08
C THR A 304 -11.63 21.23 29.63
N THR A 305 -10.74 21.37 28.64
CA THR A 305 -11.02 20.93 27.27
C THR A 305 -11.33 19.43 27.32
N GLU A 306 -12.61 19.11 27.25
CA GLU A 306 -13.08 17.76 27.06
C GLU A 306 -12.37 17.20 25.82
N ILE A 307 -11.79 16.01 25.96
CA ILE A 307 -11.40 15.25 24.78
C ILE A 307 -12.71 14.76 24.18
N VAL A 308 -13.38 15.63 23.40
CA VAL A 308 -14.23 15.20 22.30
C VAL A 308 -13.43 14.11 21.61
N PRO A 309 -13.83 12.82 21.73
CA PRO A 309 -12.97 11.74 21.29
C PRO A 309 -12.65 12.02 19.83
N PRO A 310 -11.36 12.00 19.41
CA PRO A 310 -11.03 12.28 18.03
C PRO A 310 -11.85 11.30 17.21
N GLN A 311 -12.88 11.81 16.50
CA GLN A 311 -13.89 10.99 15.84
C GLN A 311 -13.11 9.92 15.10
N GLN A 312 -13.33 8.66 15.51
CA GLN A 312 -12.38 7.59 15.19
C GLN A 312 -12.05 7.69 13.72
N LYS A 313 -10.77 7.59 13.36
CA LYS A 313 -10.36 7.57 11.95
C LYS A 313 -10.69 6.24 11.26
N ASN A 314 -11.84 5.67 11.63
CA ASN A 314 -12.87 5.26 10.70
C ASN A 314 -12.97 6.31 9.58
N ASP A 315 -13.29 5.83 8.40
CA ASP A 315 -13.22 6.58 7.16
C ASP A 315 -13.98 7.91 7.25
N GLU A 316 -13.30 8.95 6.75
CA GLU A 316 -13.86 10.13 6.08
C GLU A 316 -15.34 9.93 5.76
N ALA A 317 -16.22 10.66 6.47
CA ALA A 317 -17.65 10.36 6.56
C ALA A 317 -18.29 10.21 5.18
N ALA A 318 -18.35 8.95 4.73
CA ALA A 318 -18.84 8.63 3.40
C ALA A 318 -20.29 9.10 3.32
N ALA A 319 -20.61 9.87 2.28
CA ALA A 319 -22.00 10.18 1.95
C ALA A 319 -22.80 8.87 2.03
N PRO A 320 -23.89 8.83 2.82
CA PRO A 320 -24.46 7.59 3.35
C PRO A 320 -24.61 6.59 2.22
N LYS A 321 -23.89 5.45 2.35
CA LYS A 321 -23.62 4.55 1.23
C LYS A 321 -24.92 4.32 0.46
N PRO A 322 -24.96 4.64 -0.85
CA PRO A 322 -26.21 4.58 -1.60
C PRO A 322 -26.80 3.17 -1.45
N PRO A 323 -28.11 3.05 -1.18
CA PRO A 323 -28.73 1.75 -0.95
C PRO A 323 -28.53 0.86 -2.19
N PRO A 324 -28.53 -0.49 -2.02
CA PRO A 324 -28.44 -1.41 -3.14
C PRO A 324 -29.50 -1.10 -4.19
N GLU A 325 -29.07 -0.80 -5.41
CA GLU A 325 -29.95 -0.36 -6.50
C GLU A 325 -30.14 -1.52 -7.47
N ILE A 326 -31.40 -1.89 -7.72
CA ILE A 326 -31.77 -2.96 -8.64
C ILE A 326 -32.15 -2.35 -9.98
N LEU A 327 -31.48 -2.81 -11.04
CA LEU A 327 -31.67 -2.37 -12.41
C LEU A 327 -31.85 -3.58 -13.32
N VAL A 328 -33.05 -3.75 -13.88
CA VAL A 328 -33.33 -4.82 -14.85
C VAL A 328 -32.98 -4.31 -16.25
N GLN A 329 -32.06 -4.99 -16.94
CA GLN A 329 -31.63 -4.65 -18.29
C GLN A 329 -31.78 -5.87 -19.21
N GLY A 330 -32.81 -5.83 -20.07
CA GLY A 330 -33.11 -6.93 -20.98
C GLY A 330 -33.44 -8.21 -20.22
N GLU A 331 -32.57 -9.21 -20.33
CA GLU A 331 -32.70 -10.52 -19.66
C GLU A 331 -31.85 -10.65 -18.38
N GLU A 332 -31.18 -9.59 -17.90
CA GLU A 332 -30.43 -9.60 -16.62
C GLU A 332 -31.04 -8.66 -15.56
N VAL A 333 -30.92 -9.07 -14.30
CA VAL A 333 -31.16 -8.25 -13.10
C VAL A 333 -29.79 -7.90 -12.52
N HIS A 334 -29.46 -6.61 -12.52
CA HIS A 334 -28.25 -6.09 -11.90
C HIS A 334 -28.57 -5.51 -10.52
N VAL A 335 -27.68 -5.71 -9.54
CA VAL A 335 -27.73 -5.09 -8.22
C VAL A 335 -26.40 -4.38 -7.97
N THR A 336 -26.42 -3.05 -7.99
CA THR A 336 -25.23 -2.20 -7.72
C THR A 336 -25.23 -1.73 -6.26
N ASN A 337 -24.14 -1.08 -5.83
CA ASN A 337 -23.89 -0.56 -4.45
C ASN A 337 -23.91 -1.61 -3.30
N SER A 338 -24.26 -2.85 -3.61
CA SER A 338 -24.51 -4.03 -2.78
C SER A 338 -23.29 -4.68 -2.11
N TYR A 339 -22.32 -3.88 -1.64
CA TYR A 339 -21.11 -4.38 -0.96
C TYR A 339 -21.37 -5.04 0.41
N ASP A 340 -22.51 -4.71 1.01
CA ASP A 340 -23.06 -5.24 2.26
C ASP A 340 -23.79 -6.58 2.06
N ILE A 341 -24.59 -6.70 1.00
CA ILE A 341 -25.39 -7.90 0.67
C ILE A 341 -24.73 -8.84 -0.37
N LYS A 342 -23.46 -8.58 -0.70
CA LYS A 342 -22.68 -9.28 -1.75
C LYS A 342 -22.56 -10.80 -1.55
N ASP A 343 -22.70 -11.30 -0.33
CA ASP A 343 -22.56 -12.72 0.00
C ASP A 343 -23.93 -13.41 -0.05
N GLU A 344 -25.00 -12.69 0.30
CA GLU A 344 -26.41 -13.07 0.13
C GLU A 344 -26.75 -13.23 -1.36
N LEU A 345 -26.41 -12.24 -2.19
CA LEU A 345 -26.59 -12.30 -3.64
C LEU A 345 -25.86 -13.51 -4.26
N ARG A 346 -24.70 -13.91 -3.70
CA ARG A 346 -23.99 -15.12 -4.12
C ARG A 346 -24.65 -16.43 -3.67
N LYS A 347 -25.30 -16.47 -2.50
CA LYS A 347 -26.14 -17.63 -2.09
C LYS A 347 -27.26 -17.86 -3.09
N ILE A 348 -27.85 -16.77 -3.61
CA ILE A 348 -28.85 -16.81 -4.68
C ILE A 348 -28.25 -16.69 -6.10
N GLY A 349 -27.02 -17.14 -6.30
CA GLY A 349 -26.46 -17.42 -7.63
C GLY A 349 -26.15 -16.21 -8.51
N PHE A 350 -26.12 -14.98 -8.00
CA PHE A 350 -25.63 -13.83 -8.77
C PHE A 350 -24.11 -13.90 -8.90
N HIS A 351 -23.61 -13.53 -10.09
CA HIS A 351 -22.19 -13.39 -10.39
C HIS A 351 -21.78 -11.91 -10.53
N TRP A 352 -20.52 -11.59 -10.23
CA TRP A 352 -20.02 -10.22 -10.39
C TRP A 352 -19.74 -9.91 -11.86
N ASN A 353 -20.54 -9.04 -12.46
CA ASN A 353 -20.32 -8.53 -13.81
C ASN A 353 -19.32 -7.35 -13.75
N THR A 354 -18.19 -7.49 -14.43
CA THR A 354 -17.10 -6.50 -14.43
C THR A 354 -17.37 -5.24 -15.24
N GLU A 355 -18.29 -5.31 -16.21
CA GLU A 355 -18.64 -4.18 -17.09
C GLU A 355 -19.61 -3.23 -16.36
N THR A 356 -20.70 -3.78 -15.82
CA THR A 356 -21.69 -3.03 -15.03
C THR A 356 -21.25 -2.76 -13.59
N LYS A 357 -20.17 -3.41 -13.12
CA LYS A 357 -19.61 -3.29 -11.75
C LYS A 357 -20.66 -3.56 -10.66
N GLY A 358 -21.47 -4.58 -10.89
CA GLY A 358 -22.53 -5.02 -10.00
C GLY A 358 -22.72 -6.53 -10.03
N TRP A 359 -23.57 -7.02 -9.14
CA TRP A 359 -23.99 -8.42 -9.15
C TRP A 359 -25.09 -8.60 -10.20
N ALA A 360 -24.93 -9.55 -11.12
CA ALA A 360 -25.89 -9.85 -12.18
C ALA A 360 -26.39 -11.29 -12.10
N ARG A 361 -27.64 -11.52 -12.51
CA ARG A 361 -28.23 -12.85 -12.75
C ARG A 361 -29.34 -12.73 -13.81
N ASN A 362 -29.60 -13.80 -14.55
CA ASN A 362 -30.71 -13.85 -15.50
C ASN A 362 -32.06 -13.55 -14.81
N ALA A 363 -32.88 -12.68 -15.43
CA ALA A 363 -34.13 -12.19 -14.88
C ALA A 363 -35.19 -13.29 -14.73
N GLN A 364 -35.30 -14.22 -15.68
CA GLN A 364 -36.21 -15.37 -15.55
C GLN A 364 -35.74 -16.32 -14.43
N GLU A 365 -34.42 -16.44 -14.28
CA GLU A 365 -33.71 -17.01 -13.11
C GLU A 365 -34.26 -16.49 -11.78
N VAL A 366 -34.19 -15.16 -11.61
CA VAL A 366 -34.60 -14.44 -10.40
C VAL A 366 -36.12 -14.49 -10.20
N LEU A 367 -36.94 -14.33 -11.24
CA LEU A 367 -38.39 -14.42 -11.15
C LEU A 367 -38.85 -15.79 -10.67
N SER A 368 -38.22 -16.84 -11.18
CA SER A 368 -38.49 -18.23 -10.80
C SER A 368 -38.06 -18.52 -9.36
N LEU A 369 -36.95 -17.92 -8.89
CA LEU A 369 -36.50 -18.01 -7.50
C LEU A 369 -37.45 -17.28 -6.53
N LEU A 370 -37.89 -16.07 -6.89
CA LEU A 370 -38.75 -15.23 -6.05
C LEU A 370 -40.24 -15.58 -6.15
N SER A 371 -40.63 -16.50 -7.06
CA SER A 371 -42.02 -16.80 -7.41
C SER A 371 -42.82 -15.57 -7.86
N LEU A 372 -42.16 -14.65 -8.58
CA LEU A 372 -42.74 -13.38 -9.06
C LEU A 372 -43.16 -13.46 -10.53
N SER A 373 -44.22 -12.72 -10.88
CA SER A 373 -44.79 -12.70 -12.23
C SER A 373 -44.26 -11.58 -13.13
N SER A 374 -43.59 -10.56 -12.57
CA SER A 374 -43.08 -9.40 -13.31
C SER A 374 -41.71 -8.95 -12.78
N PRO A 375 -40.74 -8.60 -13.65
CA PRO A 375 -39.42 -8.12 -13.23
C PRO A 375 -39.45 -6.76 -12.52
N THR A 376 -40.57 -6.02 -12.61
CA THR A 376 -40.80 -4.79 -11.83
C THR A 376 -40.92 -5.02 -10.33
N ASP A 377 -41.20 -6.25 -9.92
CA ASP A 377 -41.61 -6.57 -8.55
C ASP A 377 -40.41 -7.07 -7.70
N ILE A 378 -39.22 -7.10 -8.30
CA ILE A 378 -37.97 -7.58 -7.69
C ILE A 378 -37.42 -6.51 -6.75
N THR A 379 -37.56 -6.70 -5.44
CA THR A 379 -37.02 -5.81 -4.39
C THR A 379 -35.77 -6.39 -3.73
N VAL A 380 -34.97 -5.53 -3.08
CA VAL A 380 -33.78 -5.94 -2.33
C VAL A 380 -34.18 -6.88 -1.18
N ASP A 381 -35.29 -6.59 -0.49
CA ASP A 381 -35.81 -7.43 0.58
C ASP A 381 -36.24 -8.82 0.09
N ALA A 382 -36.87 -8.91 -1.10
CA ALA A 382 -37.23 -10.20 -1.69
C ALA A 382 -35.99 -11.04 -2.05
N LEU A 383 -34.94 -10.41 -2.59
CA LEU A 383 -33.65 -11.07 -2.82
C LEU A 383 -33.00 -11.53 -1.49
N LEU A 384 -33.06 -10.72 -0.44
CA LEU A 384 -32.53 -11.05 0.88
C LEU A 384 -33.31 -12.18 1.56
N ASP A 385 -34.64 -12.20 1.47
CA ASP A 385 -35.46 -13.27 2.03
C ASP A 385 -35.30 -14.58 1.25
N ALA A 386 -35.17 -14.53 -0.07
CA ALA A 386 -34.74 -15.68 -0.86
C ALA A 386 -33.34 -16.17 -0.46
N ALA A 387 -32.39 -15.28 -0.17
CA ALA A 387 -31.06 -15.63 0.32
C ALA A 387 -31.01 -16.17 1.77
N LYS A 388 -32.11 -16.02 2.54
CA LYS A 388 -32.33 -16.70 3.83
C LYS A 388 -33.04 -18.04 3.64
N ALA A 389 -33.95 -18.14 2.67
CA ALA A 389 -34.73 -19.34 2.38
C ALA A 389 -33.96 -20.40 1.57
N VAL A 390 -33.02 -19.99 0.71
CA VAL A 390 -32.07 -20.88 0.04
C VAL A 390 -31.12 -21.43 1.10
N ALA A 391 -31.36 -22.69 1.50
CA ALA A 391 -30.38 -23.48 2.23
C ALA A 391 -29.04 -23.47 1.47
N PRO A 392 -27.89 -23.34 2.16
CA PRO A 392 -26.60 -23.19 1.52
C PRO A 392 -26.36 -24.36 0.56
N THR A 393 -26.29 -24.07 -0.73
CA THR A 393 -26.14 -25.10 -1.77
C THR A 393 -24.85 -25.87 -1.49
N PRO A 394 -24.90 -27.20 -1.35
CA PRO A 394 -23.69 -27.97 -1.09
C PRO A 394 -22.71 -27.78 -2.26
N PRO A 395 -21.39 -27.70 -2.00
CA PRO A 395 -20.40 -27.61 -3.06
C PRO A 395 -20.60 -28.76 -4.06
N SER A 396 -20.59 -28.44 -5.35
CA SER A 396 -20.83 -29.41 -6.42
C SER A 396 -19.50 -29.79 -7.06
N LEU A 397 -19.20 -31.09 -7.14
CA LEU A 397 -18.00 -31.63 -7.76
C LEU A 397 -18.34 -32.20 -9.14
N THR A 398 -17.60 -31.75 -10.15
CA THR A 398 -17.66 -32.29 -11.51
C THR A 398 -16.25 -32.67 -11.96
N ILE A 399 -16.11 -33.81 -12.64
CA ILE A 399 -14.85 -34.26 -13.22
C ILE A 399 -14.92 -34.01 -14.73
N ASP A 400 -13.99 -33.22 -15.27
CA ASP A 400 -13.92 -32.87 -16.69
C ASP A 400 -12.46 -32.68 -17.12
N GLY A 401 -12.10 -33.11 -18.33
CA GLY A 401 -10.74 -32.97 -18.88
C GLY A 401 -9.59 -33.61 -18.06
N GLY A 402 -9.89 -34.51 -17.11
CA GLY A 402 -8.90 -35.03 -16.15
C GLY A 402 -8.62 -34.09 -14.96
N MET A 403 -9.45 -33.06 -14.78
CA MET A 403 -9.46 -32.15 -13.64
C MET A 403 -10.71 -32.42 -12.78
N VAL A 404 -10.56 -32.28 -11.46
CA VAL A 404 -11.66 -32.21 -10.50
C VAL A 404 -11.98 -30.75 -10.29
N LEU A 405 -13.22 -30.33 -10.59
CA LEU A 405 -13.72 -28.97 -10.45
C LEU A 405 -14.76 -28.93 -9.32
N VAL A 406 -14.47 -28.20 -8.25
CA VAL A 406 -15.40 -27.99 -7.12
C VAL A 406 -16.01 -26.59 -7.22
N ARG A 407 -17.29 -26.54 -7.58
CA ARG A 407 -18.13 -25.33 -7.71
C ARG A 407 -18.90 -25.05 -6.43
N GLN A 408 -19.43 -23.83 -6.29
CA GLN A 408 -20.22 -23.35 -5.13
C GLN A 408 -19.51 -23.42 -3.75
N SER A 409 -18.22 -23.74 -3.76
CA SER A 409 -17.35 -24.10 -2.62
C SER A 409 -16.80 -22.92 -1.81
N TYR A 410 -17.49 -21.77 -1.81
CA TYR A 410 -17.01 -20.57 -1.10
C TYR A 410 -16.97 -20.76 0.44
N ASN A 411 -17.80 -21.67 0.96
CA ASN A 411 -17.84 -22.09 2.36
C ASN A 411 -16.70 -23.04 2.78
N VAL A 412 -16.01 -23.68 1.82
CA VAL A 412 -14.89 -24.63 2.03
C VAL A 412 -13.62 -24.15 1.30
N LYS A 413 -13.53 -22.83 1.10
CA LYS A 413 -12.56 -22.18 0.21
C LYS A 413 -11.12 -22.26 0.73
N GLU A 414 -10.91 -22.10 2.02
CA GLU A 414 -9.56 -22.08 2.59
C GLU A 414 -9.05 -23.51 2.85
N GLU A 415 -9.97 -24.46 3.06
CA GLU A 415 -9.76 -25.90 3.08
C GLU A 415 -9.26 -26.39 1.71
N LEU A 416 -10.02 -26.17 0.62
CA LEU A 416 -9.61 -26.57 -0.73
C LEU A 416 -8.26 -25.96 -1.14
N LYS A 417 -8.05 -24.69 -0.79
CA LYS A 417 -6.78 -23.98 -1.00
C LYS A 417 -5.64 -24.56 -0.16
N ALA A 418 -5.89 -25.02 1.06
CA ALA A 418 -4.90 -25.71 1.89
C ALA A 418 -4.56 -27.12 1.35
N ALA A 419 -5.52 -27.81 0.74
CA ALA A 419 -5.30 -29.05 0.01
C ALA A 419 -4.57 -28.87 -1.33
N GLY A 420 -4.44 -27.63 -1.82
CA GLY A 420 -3.69 -27.30 -3.04
C GLY A 420 -4.54 -27.18 -4.32
N PHE A 421 -5.87 -27.12 -4.22
CA PHE A 421 -6.70 -26.68 -5.34
C PHE A 421 -6.33 -25.24 -5.72
N GLN A 422 -6.46 -24.90 -6.99
CA GLN A 422 -6.24 -23.55 -7.52
C GLN A 422 -7.57 -22.98 -8.03
N TRP A 423 -7.79 -21.67 -7.90
CA TRP A 423 -9.01 -21.04 -8.44
C TRP A 423 -8.85 -20.84 -9.95
N ASP A 424 -9.66 -21.56 -10.71
CA ASP A 424 -9.83 -21.37 -12.15
C ASP A 424 -10.89 -20.29 -12.37
N LYS A 425 -10.49 -19.20 -13.05
CA LYS A 425 -11.35 -18.06 -13.34
C LYS A 425 -12.39 -18.41 -14.41
N ASP A 426 -12.00 -19.16 -15.42
CA ASP A 426 -12.79 -19.37 -16.64
C ASP A 426 -13.79 -20.51 -16.42
N ALA A 427 -13.41 -21.55 -15.66
CA ALA A 427 -14.33 -22.57 -15.15
C ALA A 427 -15.15 -22.12 -13.92
N SER A 428 -14.78 -20.97 -13.31
CA SER A 428 -15.32 -20.42 -12.06
C SER A 428 -15.44 -21.46 -10.93
N ALA A 429 -14.35 -22.20 -10.71
CA ALA A 429 -14.28 -23.34 -9.82
C ALA A 429 -12.90 -23.48 -9.15
N TRP A 430 -12.84 -24.21 -8.04
CA TRP A 430 -11.57 -24.69 -7.51
C TRP A 430 -11.18 -25.98 -8.24
N THR A 431 -10.01 -25.99 -8.89
CA THR A 431 -9.56 -27.08 -9.75
C THR A 431 -8.29 -27.77 -9.24
N MET A 432 -8.20 -29.08 -9.45
CA MET A 432 -7.05 -29.92 -9.14
C MET A 432 -6.95 -31.08 -10.15
N PRO A 433 -5.76 -31.52 -10.59
CA PRO A 433 -5.61 -32.71 -11.41
C PRO A 433 -6.17 -33.95 -10.72
N ILE A 434 -6.90 -34.80 -11.45
CA ILE A 434 -7.67 -35.90 -10.87
C ILE A 434 -6.81 -36.88 -10.06
N ASP A 435 -5.58 -37.16 -10.48
CA ASP A 435 -4.69 -38.08 -9.75
C ASP A 435 -4.14 -37.47 -8.45
N SER A 436 -4.08 -36.13 -8.37
CA SER A 436 -3.81 -35.43 -7.11
C SER A 436 -5.02 -35.49 -6.18
N ALA A 437 -6.25 -35.39 -6.72
CA ALA A 437 -7.48 -35.53 -5.94
C ALA A 437 -7.71 -36.98 -5.45
N LYS A 438 -7.45 -37.99 -6.27
CA LYS A 438 -7.39 -39.41 -5.87
C LYS A 438 -6.42 -39.61 -4.71
N THR A 439 -5.20 -39.08 -4.83
CA THR A 439 -4.16 -39.14 -3.78
C THR A 439 -4.59 -38.43 -2.49
N LEU A 440 -5.25 -37.28 -2.60
CA LEU A 440 -5.80 -36.50 -1.49
C LEU A 440 -6.90 -37.26 -0.73
N CYS A 441 -7.84 -37.86 -1.45
CA CYS A 441 -8.98 -38.57 -0.87
C CYS A 441 -8.65 -40.02 -0.45
N GLY A 442 -7.51 -40.58 -0.90
CA GLY A 442 -7.19 -41.99 -0.71
C GLY A 442 -8.03 -42.92 -1.59
N ALA A 443 -8.44 -42.46 -2.78
CA ALA A 443 -9.30 -43.19 -3.70
C ALA A 443 -8.48 -43.90 -4.80
N ASP A 444 -8.75 -45.18 -5.04
CA ASP A 444 -8.13 -45.96 -6.12
C ASP A 444 -8.69 -45.60 -7.52
N ASP A 445 -9.90 -45.05 -7.58
CA ASP A 445 -10.60 -44.71 -8.83
C ASP A 445 -11.30 -43.33 -8.78
N GLU A 446 -11.97 -42.97 -9.88
CA GLU A 446 -12.60 -41.66 -10.08
C GLU A 446 -13.94 -41.53 -9.33
N SER A 447 -14.64 -42.65 -9.13
CA SER A 447 -15.87 -42.73 -8.35
C SER A 447 -15.64 -42.54 -6.84
N GLY A 448 -14.44 -42.82 -6.34
CA GLY A 448 -14.06 -42.53 -4.96
C GLY A 448 -13.82 -41.05 -4.63
N VAL A 449 -13.78 -40.16 -5.63
CA VAL A 449 -13.53 -38.72 -5.44
C VAL A 449 -14.87 -37.96 -5.36
N THR A 450 -15.53 -38.05 -4.20
CA THR A 450 -16.78 -37.31 -3.92
C THR A 450 -16.53 -35.94 -3.31
N VAL A 451 -17.55 -35.06 -3.30
CA VAL A 451 -17.51 -33.75 -2.61
C VAL A 451 -17.05 -33.91 -1.17
N GLU A 452 -17.67 -34.86 -0.46
CA GLU A 452 -17.46 -35.13 0.96
C GLU A 452 -16.03 -35.60 1.21
N SER A 453 -15.52 -36.53 0.39
CA SER A 453 -14.15 -37.03 0.51
C SER A 453 -13.10 -35.93 0.27
N VAL A 454 -13.35 -35.01 -0.68
CA VAL A 454 -12.47 -33.88 -0.96
C VAL A 454 -12.50 -32.87 0.20
N VAL A 455 -13.69 -32.52 0.70
CA VAL A 455 -13.84 -31.57 1.80
C VAL A 455 -13.27 -32.12 3.12
N GLU A 456 -13.52 -33.39 3.44
CA GLU A 456 -13.01 -34.03 4.66
C GLU A 456 -11.47 -34.15 4.63
N ALA A 457 -10.88 -34.55 3.49
CA ALA A 457 -9.43 -34.57 3.33
C ALA A 457 -8.81 -33.17 3.41
N SER A 458 -9.48 -32.17 2.82
CA SER A 458 -9.04 -30.78 2.85
C SER A 458 -9.07 -30.18 4.26
N ALA A 459 -10.13 -30.46 5.03
CA ALA A 459 -10.24 -30.05 6.43
C ALA A 459 -9.14 -30.70 7.29
N LYS A 460 -8.87 -32.00 7.14
CA LYS A 460 -7.77 -32.70 7.83
C LYS A 460 -6.40 -32.07 7.53
N ILE A 461 -6.14 -31.66 6.30
CA ILE A 461 -4.90 -30.96 5.93
C ILE A 461 -4.84 -29.57 6.59
N LEU A 462 -5.95 -28.83 6.66
CA LEU A 462 -6.00 -27.54 7.32
C LEU A 462 -5.75 -27.66 8.84
N GLU A 463 -6.36 -28.65 9.51
CA GLU A 463 -6.12 -28.93 10.93
C GLU A 463 -4.66 -29.34 11.22
N GLN A 464 -4.10 -30.25 10.41
CA GLN A 464 -2.72 -30.71 10.57
C GLN A 464 -1.73 -29.54 10.40
N ASN A 465 -1.91 -28.71 9.36
CA ASN A 465 -1.06 -27.54 9.14
C ASN A 465 -1.26 -26.44 10.20
N GLY A 466 -2.46 -26.32 10.78
CA GLY A 466 -2.75 -25.39 11.88
C GLY A 466 -2.10 -25.79 13.21
N GLY A 467 -2.04 -27.10 13.51
CA GLY A 467 -1.49 -27.62 14.76
C GLY A 467 0.03 -27.90 14.75
N ALA A 468 0.60 -28.31 13.61
CA ALA A 468 1.91 -28.96 13.56
C ALA A 468 3.14 -28.01 13.40
N ALA A 469 3.10 -26.81 13.96
CA ALA A 469 4.22 -25.86 13.90
C ALA A 469 5.46 -26.25 14.76
N ALA A 470 5.64 -27.55 15.06
CA ALA A 470 6.80 -28.09 15.77
C ALA A 470 7.11 -29.57 15.43
N LYS A 471 8.36 -29.80 14.97
CA LYS A 471 9.18 -31.03 15.19
C LYS A 471 9.09 -32.21 14.18
N ALA A 472 9.95 -32.12 13.15
CA ALA A 472 10.69 -33.19 12.45
C ALA A 472 10.08 -33.88 11.19
N ALA A 473 10.98 -34.33 10.29
CA ALA A 473 10.76 -34.83 8.92
C ALA A 473 10.44 -36.35 8.85
N SER A 474 10.17 -37.02 7.71
CA SER A 474 10.31 -36.80 6.25
C SER A 474 9.43 -37.84 5.49
N PRO A 475 9.33 -37.93 4.12
CA PRO A 475 9.86 -37.09 3.03
C PRO A 475 8.85 -36.69 1.91
N SER A 476 9.27 -35.77 1.02
CA SER A 476 8.88 -35.53 -0.42
C SER A 476 7.52 -36.04 -0.98
N ALA A 477 6.72 -35.27 -1.74
CA ALA A 477 6.94 -33.99 -2.44
C ALA A 477 5.58 -33.40 -2.94
N PRO A 478 5.54 -32.20 -3.57
CA PRO A 478 6.31 -30.99 -3.27
C PRO A 478 5.36 -29.81 -2.96
N ALA A 479 5.52 -29.17 -1.79
CA ALA A 479 4.90 -27.87 -1.57
C ALA A 479 5.46 -26.85 -2.59
N LYS A 480 4.59 -26.00 -3.15
CA LYS A 480 4.97 -24.92 -4.09
C LYS A 480 5.74 -23.83 -3.35
N GLN A 481 7.03 -24.09 -3.07
CA GLN A 481 7.99 -23.08 -2.63
C GLN A 481 7.87 -21.86 -3.54
N ALA A 482 7.98 -20.66 -2.98
CA ALA A 482 8.13 -19.45 -3.79
C ALA A 482 9.39 -19.65 -4.65
N ALA A 483 9.18 -19.90 -5.94
CA ALA A 483 10.23 -20.38 -6.83
C ALA A 483 11.41 -19.40 -6.78
N GLU A 484 12.63 -19.93 -6.64
CA GLU A 484 13.79 -19.07 -6.46
C GLU A 484 13.95 -18.12 -7.66
N PRO A 485 14.41 -16.87 -7.43
CA PRO A 485 14.60 -15.92 -8.51
C PRO A 485 15.61 -16.47 -9.50
N SER A 486 15.21 -16.57 -10.76
CA SER A 486 16.00 -17.17 -11.84
C SER A 486 16.24 -16.17 -12.96
N ILE A 487 17.32 -16.38 -13.71
CA ILE A 487 17.72 -15.52 -14.83
C ILE A 487 17.58 -16.31 -16.12
N ARG A 488 17.07 -15.63 -17.16
CA ARG A 488 17.22 -16.03 -18.56
C ARG A 488 17.80 -14.87 -19.36
N VAL A 489 18.64 -15.18 -20.36
CA VAL A 489 19.01 -14.21 -21.40
C VAL A 489 18.06 -14.41 -22.57
N VAL A 490 17.41 -13.35 -23.03
CA VAL A 490 16.48 -13.34 -24.17
C VAL A 490 16.76 -12.07 -24.97
N ASP A 491 17.06 -12.22 -26.26
CA ASP A 491 17.25 -11.12 -27.23
C ASP A 491 18.19 -9.99 -26.75
N GLY A 492 19.30 -10.37 -26.13
CA GLY A 492 20.29 -9.42 -25.60
C GLY A 492 19.86 -8.70 -24.31
N GLN A 493 18.78 -9.13 -23.66
CA GLN A 493 18.38 -8.67 -22.33
C GLN A 493 18.45 -9.79 -21.29
N ILE A 494 18.88 -9.43 -20.08
CA ILE A 494 18.83 -10.28 -18.89
C ILE A 494 17.49 -10.06 -18.20
N GLN A 495 16.67 -11.11 -18.20
CA GLN A 495 15.35 -11.13 -17.59
C GLN A 495 15.37 -11.93 -16.29
N VAL A 496 14.82 -11.38 -15.21
CA VAL A 496 14.83 -11.99 -13.87
C VAL A 496 13.40 -12.35 -13.41
N LEU A 497 13.10 -13.65 -13.39
CA LEU A 497 11.81 -14.21 -13.00
C LEU A 497 11.72 -14.39 -11.48
N ASN A 498 10.49 -14.56 -10.96
CA ASN A 498 10.16 -14.79 -9.54
C ASN A 498 10.78 -13.77 -8.56
N SER A 499 11.13 -12.59 -9.07
CA SER A 499 12.10 -11.66 -8.50
C SER A 499 11.56 -10.77 -7.37
N TYR A 500 10.38 -11.08 -6.82
CA TYR A 500 9.77 -10.33 -5.72
C TYR A 500 10.66 -10.21 -4.47
N SER A 501 11.49 -11.24 -4.18
CA SER A 501 12.45 -11.25 -3.08
C SER A 501 13.68 -10.34 -3.31
N VAL A 502 13.97 -9.99 -4.57
CA VAL A 502 15.15 -9.22 -5.00
C VAL A 502 14.80 -7.90 -5.70
N LYS A 503 13.50 -7.57 -5.79
CA LYS A 503 12.93 -6.41 -6.51
C LYS A 503 13.66 -5.08 -6.25
N GLU A 504 13.94 -4.75 -5.00
CA GLU A 504 14.63 -3.51 -4.65
C GLU A 504 16.14 -3.55 -4.95
N SER A 505 16.74 -4.75 -5.07
CA SER A 505 18.11 -4.92 -5.59
C SER A 505 18.17 -4.72 -7.10
N LEU A 506 17.19 -5.24 -7.86
CA LEU A 506 17.12 -5.06 -9.31
C LEU A 506 16.89 -3.60 -9.69
N LYS A 507 15.98 -2.90 -9.00
CA LYS A 507 15.81 -1.44 -9.10
C LYS A 507 17.10 -0.65 -8.82
N ALA A 508 17.91 -1.10 -7.86
CA ALA A 508 19.17 -0.45 -7.51
C ALA A 508 20.26 -0.63 -8.60
N LEU A 509 20.06 -1.59 -9.51
CA LEU A 509 20.85 -1.81 -10.73
C LEU A 509 20.09 -1.36 -12.00
N SER A 510 19.15 -0.41 -11.88
CA SER A 510 18.40 0.19 -13.00
C SER A 510 17.54 -0.76 -13.85
N PHE A 511 17.29 -2.00 -13.42
CA PHE A 511 16.38 -2.91 -14.13
C PHE A 511 14.99 -2.27 -14.23
N GLN A 512 14.32 -2.48 -15.36
CA GLN A 512 12.95 -2.04 -15.62
C GLN A 512 11.98 -3.21 -15.49
N TRP A 513 10.67 -2.95 -15.36
CA TRP A 513 9.66 -4.00 -15.27
C TRP A 513 8.90 -4.11 -16.59
N SER A 514 9.09 -5.24 -17.30
CA SER A 514 8.25 -5.59 -18.45
C SER A 514 6.86 -5.96 -17.95
N VAL A 515 5.85 -5.18 -18.35
CA VAL A 515 4.45 -5.44 -18.01
C VAL A 515 3.91 -6.65 -18.82
N GLU A 516 4.39 -6.83 -20.05
CA GLU A 516 3.98 -7.89 -20.96
C GLU A 516 4.50 -9.27 -20.49
N ASP A 517 5.78 -9.36 -20.11
CA ASP A 517 6.38 -10.60 -19.58
C ASP A 517 6.08 -10.86 -18.10
N GLY A 518 5.81 -9.81 -17.32
CA GLY A 518 5.77 -9.88 -15.85
C GLY A 518 7.13 -10.16 -15.21
N VAL A 519 8.23 -9.63 -15.78
CA VAL A 519 9.61 -9.83 -15.29
C VAL A 519 10.41 -8.53 -15.23
N TRP A 520 11.51 -8.51 -14.47
CA TRP A 520 12.47 -7.40 -14.52
C TRP A 520 13.48 -7.63 -15.64
N THR A 521 13.76 -6.62 -16.47
CA THR A 521 14.69 -6.69 -17.60
C THR A 521 15.78 -5.61 -17.54
N HIS A 522 16.93 -5.89 -18.15
CA HIS A 522 18.01 -4.93 -18.40
C HIS A 522 18.84 -5.41 -19.61
N PRO A 523 19.36 -4.53 -20.49
CA PRO A 523 20.33 -4.92 -21.51
C PRO A 523 21.50 -5.73 -20.92
N ALA A 524 21.83 -6.86 -21.56
CA ALA A 524 22.75 -7.86 -21.03
C ALA A 524 24.20 -7.36 -20.99
N ALA A 525 24.64 -6.65 -22.04
CA ALA A 525 25.96 -6.03 -22.11
C ALA A 525 26.23 -5.06 -20.95
N ASP A 526 25.25 -4.25 -20.57
CA ASP A 526 25.35 -3.32 -19.44
C ASP A 526 25.48 -4.07 -18.11
N VAL A 527 24.71 -5.15 -17.92
CA VAL A 527 24.79 -5.98 -16.70
C VAL A 527 26.12 -6.71 -16.62
N VAL A 528 26.64 -7.22 -17.75
CA VAL A 528 27.97 -7.85 -17.84
C VAL A 528 29.06 -6.86 -17.42
N ALA A 529 29.02 -5.63 -17.94
CA ALA A 529 29.94 -4.56 -17.56
C ALA A 529 29.80 -4.13 -16.09
N LEU A 530 28.55 -3.99 -15.61
CA LEU A 530 28.21 -3.59 -14.23
C LEU A 530 28.63 -4.61 -13.17
N LEU A 531 28.66 -5.90 -13.54
CA LEU A 531 29.13 -6.99 -12.68
C LEU A 531 30.62 -7.30 -12.85
N GLY A 532 31.28 -6.77 -13.87
CA GLY A 532 32.68 -7.07 -14.19
C GLY A 532 32.92 -8.53 -14.59
N VAL A 533 31.95 -9.16 -15.25
CA VAL A 533 32.04 -10.54 -15.75
C VAL A 533 32.41 -10.56 -17.23
N GLU A 534 32.95 -11.68 -17.71
CA GLU A 534 33.42 -11.81 -19.11
C GLU A 534 32.32 -12.29 -20.08
N SER A 535 31.20 -12.79 -19.56
CA SER A 535 30.12 -13.36 -20.37
C SER A 535 28.77 -13.28 -19.64
N GLU A 536 27.70 -13.11 -20.41
CA GLU A 536 26.30 -13.14 -19.94
C GLU A 536 25.98 -14.46 -19.20
N ALA A 537 26.61 -15.57 -19.60
CA ALA A 537 26.45 -16.88 -18.95
C ALA A 537 27.02 -16.96 -17.53
N GLN A 538 27.84 -15.97 -17.10
CA GLN A 538 28.36 -15.87 -15.74
C GLN A 538 27.41 -15.08 -14.82
N VAL A 539 26.37 -14.44 -15.34
CA VAL A 539 25.46 -13.59 -14.55
C VAL A 539 24.51 -14.44 -13.70
N THR A 540 24.53 -14.21 -12.38
CA THR A 540 23.66 -14.91 -11.42
C THR A 540 22.93 -13.91 -10.51
N VAL A 541 21.79 -14.32 -9.94
CA VAL A 541 21.04 -13.46 -8.99
C VAL A 541 21.88 -13.13 -7.75
N ALA A 542 22.78 -14.03 -7.34
CA ALA A 542 23.71 -13.77 -6.25
C ALA A 542 24.68 -12.62 -6.60
N LEU A 543 25.18 -12.55 -7.83
CA LEU A 543 26.00 -11.41 -8.30
C LEU A 543 25.20 -10.12 -8.39
N LEU A 544 23.97 -10.15 -8.95
CA LEU A 544 23.07 -8.98 -8.97
C LEU A 544 22.79 -8.45 -7.55
N VAL A 545 22.43 -9.33 -6.60
CA VAL A 545 22.15 -8.93 -5.21
C VAL A 545 23.42 -8.47 -4.49
N ASN A 546 24.61 -8.97 -4.84
CA ASN A 546 25.88 -8.50 -4.29
C ASN A 546 26.25 -7.13 -4.87
N ALA A 547 26.15 -6.94 -6.18
CA ALA A 547 26.38 -5.65 -6.84
C ALA A 547 25.39 -4.59 -6.33
N ALA A 548 24.13 -4.92 -6.10
CA ALA A 548 23.15 -4.00 -5.52
C ALA A 548 23.44 -3.59 -4.05
N LYS A 549 24.24 -4.39 -3.32
CA LYS A 549 24.71 -4.06 -1.96
C LYS A 549 26.02 -3.25 -1.98
N ASN A 550 26.89 -3.53 -2.95
CA ASN A 550 28.19 -2.88 -3.11
C ASN A 550 28.11 -1.59 -3.94
N ALA A 551 27.02 -1.41 -4.70
CA ALA A 551 26.64 -0.15 -5.30
C ALA A 551 26.64 0.93 -4.20
N PRO A 552 27.42 2.02 -4.36
CA PRO A 552 27.69 2.94 -3.27
C PRO A 552 26.40 3.50 -2.70
N ALA A 553 26.16 3.27 -1.41
CA ALA A 553 24.86 3.39 -0.75
C ALA A 553 24.27 4.81 -0.84
N LYS A 554 23.50 5.05 -1.91
CA LYS A 554 23.10 6.38 -2.37
C LYS A 554 24.27 7.35 -2.55
N ALA A 555 25.26 6.94 -3.34
CA ALA A 555 25.70 7.85 -4.39
C ALA A 555 24.47 8.33 -5.16
N ASN A 556 24.49 9.56 -5.68
CA ASN A 556 23.57 9.92 -6.75
C ASN A 556 24.00 9.14 -7.99
N VAL A 557 23.53 7.90 -8.12
CA VAL A 557 23.06 7.43 -9.43
C VAL A 557 22.09 8.51 -9.87
N ALA A 558 22.48 9.30 -10.86
CA ALA A 558 21.64 10.35 -11.39
C ALA A 558 20.30 9.70 -11.73
N ARG A 559 19.17 10.32 -11.33
CA ARG A 559 17.87 9.84 -11.79
C ARG A 559 17.97 9.76 -13.31
N PRO A 560 17.65 8.60 -13.93
CA PRO A 560 17.91 8.40 -15.36
C PRO A 560 17.32 9.58 -16.12
N GLU A 561 18.19 10.30 -16.83
CA GLU A 561 17.86 11.65 -17.28
C GLU A 561 16.62 11.63 -18.17
N ALA A 562 15.86 12.73 -18.14
CA ALA A 562 14.65 12.81 -18.96
C ALA A 562 15.06 12.69 -20.44
N TYR A 563 14.54 11.66 -21.11
CA TYR A 563 14.81 11.40 -22.52
C TYR A 563 13.50 11.43 -23.30
N VAL A 564 13.61 11.76 -24.59
CA VAL A 564 12.49 11.79 -25.51
C VAL A 564 12.62 10.66 -26.53
N THR A 565 11.49 10.02 -26.84
CA THR A 565 11.34 9.07 -27.94
C THR A 565 10.19 9.56 -28.80
N CYS A 566 10.41 9.71 -30.10
CA CYS A 566 9.34 10.02 -31.04
C CYS A 566 8.74 8.74 -31.61
N THR A 567 7.43 8.77 -31.86
CA THR A 567 6.70 7.86 -32.74
C THR A 567 6.04 8.70 -33.82
N ASN A 568 5.53 8.05 -34.88
CA ASN A 568 4.83 8.71 -36.00
C ASN A 568 3.75 9.73 -35.58
N GLU A 569 3.18 9.59 -34.38
CA GLU A 569 2.06 10.39 -33.88
C GLU A 569 2.43 11.24 -32.65
N ASP A 570 3.28 10.74 -31.75
CA ASP A 570 3.56 11.35 -30.43
C ASP A 570 5.05 11.51 -30.15
N ALA A 571 5.41 12.59 -29.46
CA ALA A 571 6.66 12.69 -28.72
C ALA A 571 6.44 12.27 -27.25
N LEU A 572 7.17 11.25 -26.80
CA LEU A 572 7.07 10.64 -25.48
C LEU A 572 8.30 11.03 -24.65
N VAL A 573 8.12 11.77 -23.55
CA VAL A 573 9.21 12.14 -22.62
C VAL A 573 9.13 11.29 -21.35
N PHE A 574 10.09 10.37 -21.22
CA PHE A 574 10.22 9.48 -20.07
C PHE A 574 11.05 10.13 -18.96
N ASN A 575 10.91 9.63 -17.72
CA ASN A 575 11.58 10.12 -16.50
C ASN A 575 11.39 11.63 -16.18
N GLY A 576 10.56 12.35 -16.93
CA GLY A 576 10.41 13.81 -16.88
C GLY A 576 9.82 14.41 -15.59
N TYR A 577 9.84 13.71 -14.45
CA TYR A 577 9.25 14.18 -13.19
C TYR A 577 9.88 15.47 -12.63
N ASP A 578 11.20 15.62 -12.76
CA ASP A 578 11.91 16.83 -12.27
C ASP A 578 11.77 18.03 -13.24
N VAL A 579 11.29 17.78 -14.45
CA VAL A 579 10.99 18.80 -15.48
C VAL A 579 9.49 18.89 -15.80
N LYS A 580 8.62 18.22 -15.02
CA LYS A 580 7.19 18.03 -15.29
C LYS A 580 6.44 19.35 -15.57
N ASP A 581 6.78 20.41 -14.85
CA ASP A 581 6.08 21.70 -14.95
C ASP A 581 6.61 22.56 -16.12
N ARG A 582 7.82 22.26 -16.62
CA ARG A 582 8.34 22.74 -17.91
C ARG A 582 7.66 21.99 -19.07
N LEU A 583 7.52 20.67 -18.99
CA LEU A 583 6.79 19.89 -19.99
C LEU A 583 5.32 20.35 -20.09
N LYS A 584 4.67 20.63 -18.96
CA LYS A 584 3.34 21.27 -18.93
C LYS A 584 3.31 22.69 -19.51
N SER A 585 4.39 23.47 -19.52
CA SER A 585 4.38 24.81 -20.14
C SER A 585 4.31 24.72 -21.67
N LEU A 586 4.97 23.71 -22.26
CA LEU A 586 4.83 23.34 -23.68
C LEU A 586 3.56 22.52 -24.00
N GLY A 587 2.71 22.22 -23.01
CA GLY A 587 1.43 21.55 -23.20
C GLY A 587 1.46 20.01 -23.22
N PHE A 588 2.59 19.38 -22.85
CA PHE A 588 2.62 17.92 -22.66
C PHE A 588 1.63 17.49 -21.55
N ARG A 589 1.01 16.33 -21.75
CA ARG A 589 0.09 15.68 -20.80
C ARG A 589 0.74 14.43 -20.22
N TRP A 590 0.27 13.94 -19.08
CA TRP A 590 0.73 12.64 -18.56
C TRP A 590 -0.17 11.54 -19.12
N ASP A 591 0.44 10.56 -19.78
CA ASP A 591 -0.21 9.34 -20.28
C ASP A 591 0.05 8.22 -19.26
N GLY A 592 -1.04 7.65 -18.73
CA GLY A 592 -0.99 6.59 -17.73
C GLY A 592 -0.58 5.24 -18.28
N ASP A 593 -0.91 4.97 -19.55
CA ASP A 593 -0.73 3.67 -20.19
C ASP A 593 0.66 3.58 -20.84
N LYS A 594 1.13 4.68 -21.44
CA LYS A 594 2.52 4.82 -21.94
C LYS A 594 3.53 5.16 -20.85
N GLY A 595 3.09 5.55 -19.65
CA GLY A 595 3.94 5.89 -18.51
C GLY A 595 4.86 7.10 -18.75
N ALA A 596 4.42 8.05 -19.59
CA ALA A 596 5.26 9.12 -20.14
C ALA A 596 4.54 10.46 -20.19
N TRP A 597 5.30 11.55 -20.40
CA TRP A 597 4.73 12.84 -20.80
C TRP A 597 4.59 12.87 -22.33
N THR A 598 3.37 13.03 -22.83
CA THR A 598 3.03 12.91 -24.25
C THR A 598 2.56 14.22 -24.86
N LYS A 599 2.87 14.42 -26.13
CA LYS A 599 2.35 15.51 -26.98
C LYS A 599 2.41 15.08 -28.44
N PRO A 600 1.41 15.41 -29.28
CA PRO A 600 1.45 15.09 -30.71
C PRO A 600 2.72 15.61 -31.38
N LEU A 601 3.41 14.76 -32.13
CA LEU A 601 4.72 15.05 -32.72
C LEU A 601 4.65 16.28 -33.64
N GLN A 602 3.62 16.38 -34.48
CA GLN A 602 3.42 17.51 -35.39
C GLN A 602 3.26 18.84 -34.64
N GLU A 603 2.58 18.85 -33.48
CA GLU A 603 2.53 20.05 -32.63
C GLU A 603 3.90 20.36 -32.04
N LEU A 604 4.65 19.35 -31.59
CA LEU A 604 5.96 19.58 -30.98
C LEU A 604 6.96 20.12 -31.99
N LEU A 605 7.06 19.55 -33.20
CA LEU A 605 7.92 20.04 -34.29
C LEU A 605 7.63 21.52 -34.61
N SER A 606 6.35 21.86 -34.78
CA SER A 606 5.88 23.23 -35.00
C SER A 606 6.23 24.18 -33.84
N ASN A 607 6.07 23.72 -32.59
CA ASN A 607 6.44 24.51 -31.41
C ASN A 607 7.95 24.69 -31.24
N LEU A 608 8.76 23.67 -31.56
CA LEU A 608 10.22 23.76 -31.52
C LEU A 608 10.75 24.65 -32.64
N GLY A 609 10.13 24.59 -33.83
CA GLY A 609 10.61 25.22 -35.06
C GLY A 609 11.68 24.38 -35.75
N VAL A 610 11.53 23.05 -35.72
CA VAL A 610 12.42 22.09 -36.37
C VAL A 610 11.65 21.22 -37.36
N GLU A 611 12.30 20.86 -38.46
CA GLU A 611 11.82 19.86 -39.42
C GLU A 611 12.51 18.52 -39.09
N GLY A 612 11.78 17.41 -39.24
CA GLY A 612 12.29 16.07 -38.92
C GLY A 612 12.23 15.70 -37.43
N GLU A 613 11.89 14.44 -37.14
CA GLU A 613 11.80 13.89 -35.78
C GLU A 613 13.18 13.73 -35.12
N GLU A 614 14.22 13.55 -35.92
CA GLU A 614 15.62 13.41 -35.51
C GLU A 614 16.16 14.67 -34.81
N ASN A 615 15.50 15.82 -35.02
CA ASN A 615 15.85 17.10 -34.39
C ASN A 615 15.10 17.33 -33.05
N VAL A 616 14.23 16.42 -32.62
CA VAL A 616 13.50 16.48 -31.35
C VAL A 616 14.38 15.91 -30.23
N THR A 617 15.29 16.74 -29.70
CA THR A 617 16.13 16.39 -28.55
C THR A 617 15.53 16.93 -27.24
N MET A 618 15.89 16.31 -26.11
CA MET A 618 15.47 16.82 -24.79
C MET A 618 16.00 18.24 -24.54
N GLU A 619 17.20 18.57 -25.04
CA GLU A 619 17.73 19.93 -24.97
C GLU A 619 16.87 20.93 -25.76
N ALA A 620 16.40 20.57 -26.97
CA ALA A 620 15.51 21.42 -27.75
C ALA A 620 14.19 21.67 -27.01
N ILE A 621 13.62 20.63 -26.39
CA ILE A 621 12.41 20.71 -25.56
C ILE A 621 12.64 21.65 -24.37
N LEU A 622 13.67 21.43 -23.56
CA LEU A 622 13.93 22.24 -22.36
C LEU A 622 14.32 23.68 -22.71
N LYS A 623 15.09 23.90 -23.77
CA LYS A 623 15.41 25.24 -24.31
C LYS A 623 14.15 25.97 -24.75
N LYS A 624 13.16 25.28 -25.32
CA LYS A 624 11.86 25.87 -25.66
C LYS A 624 10.97 26.09 -24.43
N CYS A 625 11.01 25.21 -23.43
CA CYS A 625 10.35 25.42 -22.14
C CYS A 625 10.83 26.68 -21.43
N ASP A 626 12.12 27.02 -21.56
CA ASP A 626 12.74 28.16 -20.89
C ASP A 626 12.61 29.46 -21.72
N GLN A 627 12.43 29.35 -23.04
CA GLN A 627 12.04 30.46 -23.93
C GLN A 627 10.54 30.78 -23.86
N ALA A 628 9.70 29.78 -23.59
CA ALA A 628 8.33 29.97 -23.15
C ALA A 628 8.38 30.58 -21.74
N GLY A 629 8.43 31.92 -21.68
CA GLY A 629 8.47 32.69 -20.43
C GLY A 629 7.36 32.29 -19.45
N PRO A 630 7.46 32.71 -18.17
CA PRO A 630 6.54 32.30 -17.11
C PRO A 630 5.10 32.40 -17.62
N PRO A 631 4.36 31.27 -17.68
CA PRO A 631 3.31 31.09 -18.66
C PRO A 631 2.30 32.23 -18.56
N PRO A 632 1.97 32.91 -19.67
CA PRO A 632 1.05 34.04 -19.65
C PRO A 632 -0.22 33.59 -18.91
N PRO A 633 -0.76 34.41 -17.97
CA PRO A 633 -1.73 33.98 -16.98
C PRO A 633 -2.88 33.27 -17.69
N ARG A 634 -2.88 31.93 -17.56
CA ARG A 634 -3.35 31.05 -18.63
C ARG A 634 -4.78 31.38 -19.06
N ASP A 635 -4.99 31.41 -20.37
CA ASP A 635 -6.32 31.22 -20.98
C ASP A 635 -6.83 29.85 -20.56
N THR A 636 -7.50 29.83 -19.41
CA THR A 636 -7.75 28.64 -18.59
C THR A 636 -9.04 27.95 -19.00
N SER A 637 -9.37 27.95 -20.30
CA SER A 637 -10.63 27.46 -20.85
C SER A 637 -11.03 26.05 -20.37
N PHE A 638 -10.05 25.20 -20.05
CA PHE A 638 -10.24 23.84 -19.54
C PHE A 638 -9.96 23.62 -18.04
N VAL A 639 -9.59 24.66 -17.27
CA VAL A 639 -9.23 24.55 -15.83
C VAL A 639 -9.96 25.58 -14.95
N GLN A 640 -10.42 26.69 -15.52
CA GLN A 640 -11.16 27.75 -14.80
C GLN A 640 -12.56 27.29 -14.32
N GLN A 641 -13.04 26.13 -14.78
CA GLN A 641 -14.35 25.57 -14.40
C GLN A 641 -14.45 25.20 -12.90
N ALA A 642 -13.32 25.13 -12.19
CA ALA A 642 -13.25 24.90 -10.74
C ALA A 642 -13.28 26.19 -9.88
N GLN A 643 -13.26 27.39 -10.49
CA GLN A 643 -13.30 28.68 -9.76
C GLN A 643 -14.27 29.71 -10.35
N LYS A 644 -15.03 29.38 -11.40
CA LYS A 644 -16.20 30.17 -11.79
C LYS A 644 -17.31 29.96 -10.76
N SER A 645 -17.88 31.04 -10.24
CA SER A 645 -19.09 30.98 -9.41
C SER A 645 -20.19 30.17 -10.10
N PRO A 646 -21.08 29.49 -9.35
CA PRO A 646 -22.17 28.76 -9.96
C PRO A 646 -23.05 29.68 -10.81
N GLN A 647 -23.42 29.24 -12.02
CA GLN A 647 -24.23 30.03 -12.95
C GLN A 647 -25.52 29.29 -13.26
N VAL A 648 -26.65 29.91 -12.93
CA VAL A 648 -27.98 29.44 -13.33
C VAL A 648 -28.25 29.91 -14.75
N VAL A 649 -28.63 28.99 -15.62
CA VAL A 649 -29.05 29.23 -17.00
C VAL A 649 -30.41 28.59 -17.20
N VAL A 650 -31.41 29.41 -17.45
CA VAL A 650 -32.74 28.96 -17.87
C VAL A 650 -32.69 28.70 -19.37
N ASN A 651 -33.14 27.52 -19.82
CA ASN A 651 -33.21 27.18 -21.24
C ASN A 651 -34.66 26.96 -21.67
N ASP A 652 -35.18 27.89 -22.46
CA ASP A 652 -36.57 27.88 -22.94
C ASP A 652 -36.86 26.76 -23.94
N ALA A 653 -35.84 26.28 -24.65
CA ALA A 653 -35.99 25.28 -25.71
C ALA A 653 -36.24 23.87 -25.15
N ASP A 654 -35.60 23.50 -24.04
CA ASP A 654 -35.78 22.21 -23.37
C ASP A 654 -36.65 22.31 -22.09
N LYS A 655 -36.99 23.53 -21.66
CA LYS A 655 -37.75 23.82 -20.44
C LYS A 655 -37.04 23.35 -19.16
N THR A 656 -35.72 23.49 -19.11
CA THR A 656 -34.89 23.18 -17.93
C THR A 656 -34.25 24.42 -17.32
N VAL A 657 -34.00 24.35 -16.01
CA VAL A 657 -33.08 25.23 -15.29
C VAL A 657 -31.79 24.44 -15.09
N ARG A 658 -30.68 24.94 -15.65
CA ARG A 658 -29.36 24.32 -15.58
C ARG A 658 -28.45 25.12 -14.64
N VAL A 659 -27.66 24.46 -13.81
CA VAL A 659 -26.67 25.10 -12.92
C VAL A 659 -25.27 24.61 -13.27
N LEU A 660 -24.48 25.51 -13.86
CA LEU A 660 -23.10 25.32 -14.29
C LEU A 660 -22.12 25.62 -13.14
N ASN A 661 -20.94 25.00 -13.17
CA ASN A 661 -19.82 25.22 -12.22
C ASN A 661 -20.18 24.98 -10.73
N SER A 662 -21.25 24.24 -10.46
CA SER A 662 -21.92 24.18 -9.15
C SER A 662 -21.22 23.32 -8.08
N TYR A 663 -19.94 23.01 -8.22
CA TYR A 663 -19.22 22.13 -7.28
C TYR A 663 -19.25 22.61 -5.82
N SER A 664 -19.37 23.92 -5.58
CA SER A 664 -19.50 24.52 -4.25
C SER A 664 -20.91 24.48 -3.65
N VAL A 665 -21.94 24.17 -4.46
CA VAL A 665 -23.38 24.16 -4.08
C VAL A 665 -24.06 22.84 -4.47
N LYS A 666 -23.25 21.81 -4.77
CA LYS A 666 -23.69 20.53 -5.33
C LYS A 666 -24.70 19.80 -4.42
N ASP A 667 -24.57 19.96 -3.11
CA ASP A 667 -25.38 19.23 -2.13
C ASP A 667 -26.68 19.99 -1.81
N ASP A 668 -26.68 21.33 -1.89
CA ASP A 668 -27.91 22.14 -1.92
C ASP A 668 -28.79 21.80 -3.13
N LEU A 669 -28.17 21.60 -4.30
CA LEU A 669 -28.90 21.21 -5.52
C LEU A 669 -29.45 19.77 -5.45
N LYS A 670 -28.78 18.84 -4.76
CA LYS A 670 -29.33 17.50 -4.46
C LYS A 670 -30.54 17.59 -3.53
N GLU A 671 -30.47 18.42 -2.48
CA GLU A 671 -31.56 18.62 -1.52
C GLU A 671 -32.81 19.21 -2.20
N LEU A 672 -32.61 20.00 -3.27
CA LEU A 672 -33.67 20.45 -4.18
C LEU A 672 -34.03 19.46 -5.30
N ALA A 673 -33.51 18.22 -5.29
CA ALA A 673 -33.74 17.19 -6.29
C ALA A 673 -33.47 17.64 -7.75
N PHE A 674 -32.35 18.34 -7.98
CA PHE A 674 -31.77 18.45 -9.32
C PHE A 674 -31.05 17.14 -9.69
N GLN A 675 -31.04 16.80 -10.98
CA GLN A 675 -30.28 15.68 -11.53
C GLN A 675 -28.94 16.17 -12.09
N TYR A 676 -27.88 15.34 -12.04
CA TYR A 676 -26.56 15.71 -12.59
C TYR A 676 -26.32 15.05 -13.95
N ASP A 677 -26.12 15.88 -14.97
CA ASP A 677 -25.70 15.45 -16.30
C ASP A 677 -24.18 15.20 -16.29
N GLN A 678 -23.78 13.93 -16.35
CA GLN A 678 -22.37 13.55 -16.29
C GLN A 678 -21.60 13.90 -17.57
N GLU A 679 -22.27 13.94 -18.73
CA GLU A 679 -21.66 14.24 -20.02
C GLU A 679 -21.46 15.74 -20.19
N ALA A 680 -22.52 16.52 -19.98
CA ALA A 680 -22.52 17.97 -20.14
C ALA A 680 -22.12 18.76 -18.88
N LYS A 681 -21.94 18.07 -17.74
CA LYS A 681 -21.35 18.58 -16.48
C LYS A 681 -22.10 19.76 -15.85
N TYR A 682 -23.42 19.68 -15.80
CA TYR A 682 -24.28 20.59 -15.04
C TYR A 682 -25.32 19.83 -14.22
N TRP A 683 -25.93 20.52 -13.26
CA TRP A 683 -27.15 20.06 -12.61
C TRP A 683 -28.35 20.62 -13.37
N TYR A 684 -29.43 19.85 -13.54
CA TYR A 684 -30.65 20.31 -14.21
C TYR A 684 -31.92 19.90 -13.46
N LYS A 685 -32.99 20.67 -13.65
CA LYS A 685 -34.35 20.34 -13.19
C LYS A 685 -35.38 20.98 -14.12
N GLY A 686 -36.60 20.43 -14.20
CA GLY A 686 -37.69 20.98 -14.99
C GLY A 686 -38.09 22.38 -14.52
N ILE A 687 -38.27 23.30 -15.46
CA ILE A 687 -38.58 24.71 -15.17
C ILE A 687 -39.91 24.89 -14.43
N ALA A 688 -40.90 24.04 -14.72
CA ALA A 688 -42.17 24.02 -14.02
C ALA A 688 -42.02 23.58 -12.56
N ASP A 689 -41.15 22.60 -12.29
CA ASP A 689 -40.86 22.12 -10.93
C ASP A 689 -40.12 23.20 -10.14
N VAL A 690 -39.15 23.88 -10.76
CA VAL A 690 -38.40 24.98 -10.13
C VAL A 690 -39.31 26.18 -9.84
N LYS A 691 -40.20 26.58 -10.77
CA LYS A 691 -41.21 27.62 -10.51
C LYS A 691 -42.12 27.25 -9.35
N THR A 692 -42.67 26.03 -9.34
CA THR A 692 -43.56 25.55 -8.28
C THR A 692 -42.86 25.48 -6.93
N MET A 693 -41.60 25.06 -6.91
CA MET A 693 -40.75 24.94 -5.73
C MET A 693 -40.34 26.30 -5.13
N LEU A 694 -40.08 27.30 -5.97
CA LEU A 694 -39.72 28.67 -5.56
C LEU A 694 -40.93 29.61 -5.39
N GLY A 695 -42.12 29.22 -5.87
CA GLY A 695 -43.32 30.08 -5.86
C GLY A 695 -43.32 31.18 -6.91
N LEU A 696 -42.55 31.01 -7.99
CA LEU A 696 -42.33 32.04 -9.03
C LEU A 696 -43.32 31.92 -10.19
N SER A 697 -43.86 33.06 -10.63
CA SER A 697 -44.72 33.15 -11.81
C SER A 697 -43.92 33.20 -13.11
N ASP A 698 -42.91 34.08 -13.19
CA ASP A 698 -42.02 34.16 -14.34
C ASP A 698 -40.79 33.25 -14.16
N GLN A 699 -40.08 33.03 -15.26
CA GLN A 699 -38.84 32.24 -15.36
C GLN A 699 -37.59 33.12 -15.30
N SER A 700 -37.73 34.40 -15.66
CA SER A 700 -36.65 35.40 -15.55
C SER A 700 -36.19 35.60 -14.10
N ASP A 701 -37.09 35.38 -13.13
CA ASP A 701 -36.85 35.50 -11.69
C ASP A 701 -35.97 34.38 -11.10
N VAL A 702 -35.64 33.31 -11.84
CA VAL A 702 -34.93 32.13 -11.29
C VAL A 702 -33.43 32.41 -11.11
N THR A 703 -33.04 32.83 -9.91
CA THR A 703 -31.64 33.11 -9.52
C THR A 703 -31.01 32.01 -8.68
N LEU A 704 -29.67 32.03 -8.55
CA LEU A 704 -28.94 31.11 -7.68
C LEU A 704 -29.33 31.30 -6.21
N ASP A 705 -29.43 32.54 -5.76
CA ASP A 705 -29.66 32.86 -4.34
C ASP A 705 -31.05 32.38 -3.87
N LEU A 706 -32.06 32.42 -4.74
CA LEU A 706 -33.38 31.83 -4.46
C LEU A 706 -33.33 30.30 -4.37
N LEU A 707 -32.49 29.62 -5.16
CA LEU A 707 -32.27 28.18 -5.00
C LEU A 707 -31.58 27.89 -3.66
N LEU A 708 -30.50 28.60 -3.32
CA LEU A 708 -29.76 28.38 -2.06
C LEU A 708 -30.63 28.65 -0.82
N ALA A 709 -31.38 29.75 -0.81
CA ALA A 709 -32.35 30.04 0.26
C ALA A 709 -33.44 28.96 0.36
N LYS A 710 -33.87 28.37 -0.77
CA LYS A 710 -34.83 27.26 -0.77
C LYS A 710 -34.24 25.96 -0.22
N ALA A 711 -32.97 25.67 -0.50
CA ALA A 711 -32.29 24.52 0.08
C ALA A 711 -32.17 24.65 1.60
N GLU A 712 -31.82 25.85 2.11
CA GLU A 712 -31.80 26.15 3.54
C GLU A 712 -33.20 26.06 4.19
N GLU A 713 -34.25 26.52 3.49
CA GLU A 713 -35.65 26.35 3.93
C GLU A 713 -36.06 24.87 4.04
N VAL A 714 -35.64 24.02 3.10
CA VAL A 714 -35.88 22.56 3.14
C VAL A 714 -35.12 21.94 4.32
N ARG A 715 -33.83 22.27 4.47
CA ARG A 715 -32.94 21.75 5.51
C ARG A 715 -33.43 22.06 6.93
N THR A 716 -33.83 23.31 7.17
CA THR A 716 -34.35 23.77 8.46
C THR A 716 -35.71 23.14 8.78
N LYS A 717 -36.61 23.01 7.80
CA LYS A 717 -37.90 22.31 7.97
C LYS A 717 -37.76 20.81 8.18
N GLY A 718 -36.80 20.17 7.51
CA GLY A 718 -36.47 18.76 7.71
C GLY A 718 -36.03 18.48 9.15
N HIS A 719 -35.19 19.35 9.73
CA HIS A 719 -34.80 19.25 11.14
C HIS A 719 -35.97 19.44 12.11
N ALA A 720 -36.90 20.36 11.81
CA ALA A 720 -38.05 20.66 12.67
C ALA A 720 -39.12 19.55 12.74
N ILE A 721 -39.10 18.58 11.83
CA ILE A 721 -40.07 17.47 11.73
C ILE A 721 -39.48 16.14 12.25
N GLY A 722 -38.21 16.13 12.67
CA GLY A 722 -37.45 14.93 13.04
C GLY A 722 -37.89 14.14 14.28
N THR A 723 -39.06 14.43 14.88
CA THR A 723 -39.60 13.70 16.04
C THR A 723 -40.68 12.66 15.70
N GLU A 724 -41.44 12.79 14.60
CA GLU A 724 -42.48 11.81 14.24
C GLU A 724 -42.64 11.58 12.72
N GLY A 725 -42.59 10.31 12.30
CA GLY A 725 -43.52 9.80 11.28
C GLY A 725 -43.27 10.07 9.78
N ASN A 726 -42.16 9.58 9.22
CA ASN A 726 -42.08 8.99 7.87
C ASN A 726 -42.93 9.65 6.73
N VAL A 727 -42.38 10.68 6.06
CA VAL A 727 -43.07 11.41 4.96
C VAL A 727 -42.32 11.32 3.62
N ALA A 728 -42.36 10.15 2.98
CA ALA A 728 -41.85 9.96 1.61
C ALA A 728 -42.96 9.85 0.53
N ALA A 729 -44.23 9.67 0.92
CA ALA A 729 -45.30 9.23 0.02
C ALA A 729 -46.29 10.32 -0.48
N PHE A 730 -46.13 11.59 -0.07
CA PHE A 730 -47.22 12.58 -0.16
C PHE A 730 -47.25 13.46 -1.43
N LEU A 731 -46.23 13.43 -2.29
CA LEU A 731 -46.11 14.34 -3.45
C LEU A 731 -46.48 13.73 -4.83
N GLN A 732 -47.04 12.51 -4.88
CA GLN A 732 -47.48 11.87 -6.13
C GLN A 732 -48.99 11.61 -6.22
N ARG A 733 -49.82 12.61 -5.91
CA ARG A 733 -51.27 12.57 -6.21
C ARG A 733 -51.80 13.85 -6.85
N SER A 734 -51.84 13.85 -8.18
CA SER A 734 -52.65 14.80 -8.95
C SER A 734 -54.15 14.50 -8.74
N PRO A 735 -55.03 15.52 -8.61
CA PRO A 735 -56.46 15.30 -8.45
C PRO A 735 -57.15 14.99 -9.79
N SER A 736 -57.90 13.89 -9.85
CA SER A 736 -58.79 13.60 -10.98
C SER A 736 -60.00 14.57 -11.00
N PRO A 737 -60.49 14.99 -12.18
CA PRO A 737 -61.64 15.89 -12.29
C PRO A 737 -62.94 15.24 -11.79
N GLY A 738 -63.80 16.04 -11.17
CA GLY A 738 -65.07 15.58 -10.60
C GLY A 738 -66.11 15.20 -11.66
N ARG A 739 -66.93 14.20 -11.34
CA ARG A 739 -68.17 13.90 -12.07
C ARG A 739 -69.16 15.06 -11.96
N THR A 740 -69.82 15.39 -13.06
CA THR A 740 -71.13 16.07 -13.07
C THR A 740 -72.19 15.09 -13.57
N ASP A 741 -73.24 14.87 -12.80
CA ASP A 741 -74.38 14.06 -13.23
C ASP A 741 -75.28 14.83 -14.20
N THR A 742 -75.69 14.18 -15.30
CA THR A 742 -76.97 14.47 -15.96
C THR A 742 -77.48 13.27 -16.79
N ASN A 743 -78.81 13.11 -16.75
CA ASN A 743 -79.66 12.04 -17.29
C ASN A 743 -79.27 11.28 -18.59
N PRO A 744 -79.73 10.01 -18.72
CA PRO A 744 -79.86 9.32 -20.01
C PRO A 744 -81.12 9.77 -20.78
N GLY A 745 -81.09 9.73 -22.12
CA GLY A 745 -82.28 9.99 -22.93
C GLY A 745 -82.08 9.84 -24.45
N ASP A 746 -82.74 8.82 -24.99
CA ASP A 746 -83.33 8.73 -26.34
C ASP A 746 -82.50 8.59 -27.63
N GLN A 747 -83.09 7.75 -28.51
CA GLN A 747 -82.95 7.57 -29.96
C GLN A 747 -81.60 7.04 -30.52
N LEU A 748 -81.51 6.01 -31.37
CA LEU A 748 -82.32 5.38 -32.45
C LEU A 748 -81.82 5.68 -33.88
N GLU A 749 -81.44 4.57 -34.52
CA GLU A 749 -81.68 4.24 -35.93
C GLU A 749 -80.70 4.71 -37.03
N GLN A 750 -80.72 3.90 -38.11
CA GLN A 750 -80.20 4.10 -39.47
C GLN A 750 -78.67 4.13 -39.64
N LEU A 751 -78.06 3.57 -40.70
CA LEU A 751 -78.27 2.43 -41.61
C LEU A 751 -77.38 2.73 -42.83
N SER A 752 -76.70 1.71 -43.38
CA SER A 752 -76.24 1.60 -44.79
C SER A 752 -75.42 2.74 -45.44
N SER A 753 -74.28 2.42 -46.06
CA SER A 753 -74.28 1.99 -47.48
C SER A 753 -72.86 1.73 -48.07
N MET A 754 -72.85 1.01 -49.19
CA MET A 754 -71.84 0.78 -50.25
C MET A 754 -70.57 1.67 -50.30
N GLY A 755 -69.40 1.22 -50.79
CA GLY A 755 -69.04 -0.06 -51.46
C GLY A 755 -68.32 0.15 -52.81
N ASN A 756 -67.27 -0.65 -53.10
CA ASN A 756 -66.47 -0.71 -54.36
C ASN A 756 -65.61 0.56 -54.66
N SER A 757 -64.50 0.57 -55.41
CA SER A 757 -63.70 -0.41 -56.19
C SER A 757 -62.30 0.22 -56.51
N ALA A 758 -61.23 -0.39 -57.04
CA ALA A 758 -60.83 -1.78 -57.33
C ALA A 758 -59.33 -1.84 -57.76
N GLN A 759 -58.74 -3.06 -57.84
CA GLN A 759 -57.61 -3.50 -58.69
C GLN A 759 -56.20 -2.84 -58.60
N GLY A 760 -55.14 -3.67 -58.61
CA GLY A 760 -53.93 -3.36 -59.39
C GLY A 760 -52.52 -3.84 -58.96
N HIS A 761 -52.18 -5.14 -59.12
CA HIS A 761 -50.80 -5.69 -59.31
C HIS A 761 -49.72 -5.46 -58.20
N ALA A 762 -48.53 -6.08 -58.19
CA ALA A 762 -48.10 -7.48 -58.45
C ALA A 762 -46.61 -7.66 -58.02
N ALA A 763 -46.13 -8.91 -57.92
CA ALA A 763 -44.70 -9.34 -57.76
C ALA A 763 -43.98 -8.93 -56.44
N LEU A 764 -43.62 -9.86 -55.54
CA LEU A 764 -42.48 -10.83 -55.58
C LEU A 764 -41.11 -10.22 -55.21
N HIS A 765 -40.66 -10.41 -53.96
CA HIS A 765 -39.63 -11.40 -53.61
C HIS A 765 -39.23 -11.37 -52.11
N SER A 766 -39.11 -12.56 -51.52
CA SER A 766 -38.36 -12.83 -50.29
C SER A 766 -37.40 -13.99 -50.54
N PRO A 767 -36.32 -14.12 -49.74
CA PRO A 767 -35.82 -15.44 -49.38
C PRO A 767 -35.64 -15.60 -47.85
N HIS A 768 -36.24 -16.65 -47.29
CA HIS A 768 -35.80 -17.17 -45.99
C HIS A 768 -34.43 -17.84 -46.13
N ARG A 769 -33.66 -17.91 -45.04
CA ARG A 769 -32.56 -18.87 -44.90
C ARG A 769 -32.57 -19.48 -43.50
N THR A 770 -32.84 -20.78 -43.43
CA THR A 770 -32.67 -21.63 -42.24
C THR A 770 -31.43 -22.51 -42.40
N PRO A 771 -30.84 -23.02 -41.31
CA PRO A 771 -29.56 -23.72 -41.37
C PRO A 771 -29.70 -25.19 -41.80
N SER A 772 -28.60 -25.75 -42.31
CA SER A 772 -28.37 -27.20 -42.39
C SER A 772 -27.14 -27.56 -41.56
N ALA A 773 -27.17 -28.75 -40.96
CA ALA A 773 -26.06 -29.32 -40.19
C ALA A 773 -25.55 -30.59 -40.90
N VAL A 774 -24.53 -31.21 -40.29
CA VAL A 774 -23.90 -32.48 -40.70
C VAL A 774 -23.01 -32.38 -41.94
N HIS A 775 -21.70 -32.30 -41.70
CA HIS A 775 -20.90 -33.50 -41.89
C HIS A 775 -19.88 -33.69 -40.76
#